data_AF-W4VMH0-F1
#
_entry.id   AF-W4VMH0-F1
#
_cell.length_a   1.000
_cell.length_b   1.000
_cell.length_c   1.000
_cell.angle_alpha   90.00
_cell.angle_beta   90.00
_cell.angle_gamma   90.00
#
_symmetry.space_group_name_H-M   'P 1'
#
loop_
_entity.id
_entity.type
_entity.pdbx_description
1 polymer ?
#
loop_
_entity_poly.entity_id
_entity_poly.type
_entity_poly.pdbx_seq_one_letter_code
_entity_poly.pdbx_strand_id
1 'polypeptide(L)'
;MQKGDGTEEEEPDQEVSVVSIADVRQQSDGNVVTIEGVVTADNLANPSSGQLSTYIQDATAGINIFAYDGSSFPILKEGTRIKITGKLDTYNGLKEIIPGSAADIEILASGEGLPAPKDMTLATINDESVAEPLEGQLVSLSGYIQSIPSSPAGGGYNLSLIDSDFNSTTLRVMEGTLDIANLEQGKWYDITAILSQYNSYQLLTRSINDFTLSAEQPEAPNAGGEYTSMVRYVSDGDTIRLETPVLGADRVRFINIDTPETSVPGLNGVDEANQKEHGQYATDRLKELLQEGDQVTLKIGEKPTDDYGRLLAEVINKDGVNTNLQMVKEGFAVSYFIWPIGDKENYQLYQNAVKEAIDSELGIWNPENPLKELPFEYRAISEGGGDFHRYIGNSETKEYVEPTAYKEVPVEARIFFASAEEAVAQGYTAAGEEPVEEMIELQLLSMNDLHGKIDQQYTLNRNGENDVYGRMDYTAQAIKEREQENENTLLIHAGDMIGGSSPVSALLQDEPTVEIMNEMGFDLGTVGNHEFDEGLDELKRMVNGGDHPDGLGTAGYQGMNFDVLCANCVQEDTGETYLPPYAIKEVDGVEVGFIGVNTQETMNMVMPASLENVAFTDEVTAVNNAVDDLQAQGVEAIVVLAHMPATQSGDSATGASADLARNVDDAVDIIYAAHNHQEVTAVVDSKWIIQASEYGKAFADVDIQIDRETKDIHDVKAEIVFANQADYQPDPAVKSILDKYAVEIEDIVNEVIGYNAQLLEGKYTNDGDHG
;
A
#
# COMPACT_ATOMS: atom_id res chain seq x y z
N MET A 1 57.55 47.15 -67.70
CA MET A 1 57.98 48.08 -66.64
C MET A 1 56.78 48.87 -66.19
N GLN A 2 56.75 49.15 -64.89
CA GLN A 2 56.03 50.25 -64.22
C GLN A 2 54.62 49.97 -63.67
N LYS A 3 54.58 50.03 -62.33
CA LYS A 3 53.42 50.25 -61.45
C LYS A 3 52.75 51.60 -61.76
N GLY A 4 51.44 51.67 -61.57
CA GLY A 4 50.67 52.90 -61.43
C GLY A 4 49.45 52.62 -60.56
N ASP A 5 49.28 53.45 -59.55
CA ASP A 5 48.26 53.48 -58.50
C ASP A 5 46.86 53.80 -59.08
N GLY A 6 45.81 53.24 -58.48
CA GLY A 6 44.42 53.41 -58.89
C GLY A 6 43.49 53.11 -57.72
N THR A 7 42.96 54.17 -57.13
CA THR A 7 41.93 54.17 -56.09
C THR A 7 40.61 53.63 -56.63
N GLU A 8 40.04 52.60 -55.98
CA GLU A 8 38.64 52.20 -56.13
C GLU A 8 37.81 52.87 -55.02
N GLU A 9 36.74 53.52 -55.44
CA GLU A 9 35.74 54.19 -54.59
C GLU A 9 34.89 53.13 -53.89
N GLU A 10 34.71 53.26 -52.57
CA GLU A 10 33.76 52.46 -51.78
C GLU A 10 32.32 52.88 -52.14
N GLU A 11 31.50 51.89 -52.54
CA GLU A 11 30.06 52.06 -52.68
C GLU A 11 29.39 52.25 -51.31
N PRO A 12 28.38 53.12 -51.18
CA PRO A 12 27.74 53.42 -49.90
C PRO A 12 26.87 52.27 -49.41
N ASP A 13 26.97 51.97 -48.10
CA ASP A 13 26.07 51.08 -47.35
C ASP A 13 24.60 51.36 -47.69
N GLN A 14 23.92 50.37 -48.28
CA GLN A 14 22.45 50.39 -48.40
C GLN A 14 21.85 50.15 -47.01
N GLU A 15 21.19 51.17 -46.44
CA GLU A 15 20.31 50.98 -45.29
C GLU A 15 19.23 49.95 -45.66
N VAL A 16 19.33 48.73 -45.11
CA VAL A 16 18.30 47.71 -45.22
C VAL A 16 17.09 48.19 -44.41
N SER A 17 16.00 48.53 -45.11
CA SER A 17 14.77 49.03 -44.48
C SER A 17 14.11 47.94 -43.64
N VAL A 18 13.76 48.24 -42.40
CA VAL A 18 12.99 47.35 -41.51
C VAL A 18 11.60 47.10 -42.11
N VAL A 19 11.21 45.82 -42.22
CA VAL A 19 9.91 45.37 -42.76
C VAL A 19 9.03 44.85 -41.62
N SER A 20 7.70 44.87 -41.79
CA SER A 20 6.78 44.28 -40.81
C SER A 20 6.86 42.75 -40.79
N ILE A 21 6.60 42.13 -39.63
CA ILE A 21 6.62 40.67 -39.52
C ILE A 21 5.52 40.04 -40.40
N ALA A 22 4.34 40.66 -40.51
CA ALA A 22 3.27 40.16 -41.35
C ALA A 22 3.65 40.10 -42.85
N ASP A 23 4.35 41.13 -43.35
CA ASP A 23 4.84 41.14 -44.73
C ASP A 23 5.94 40.08 -44.95
N VAL A 24 6.80 39.89 -43.95
CA VAL A 24 7.87 38.89 -43.98
C VAL A 24 7.33 37.46 -44.02
N ARG A 25 6.26 37.16 -43.28
CA ARG A 25 5.61 35.83 -43.31
C ARG A 25 5.11 35.43 -44.70
N GLN A 26 4.76 36.41 -45.55
CA GLN A 26 4.33 36.17 -46.94
C GLN A 26 5.47 35.97 -47.93
N GLN A 27 6.73 36.13 -47.50
CA GLN A 27 7.89 35.98 -48.38
C GLN A 27 8.37 34.52 -48.46
N SER A 28 8.95 34.18 -49.61
CA SER A 28 9.55 32.87 -49.85
C SER A 28 10.77 32.62 -48.96
N ASP A 29 10.98 31.35 -48.61
CA ASP A 29 12.17 30.91 -47.90
C ASP A 29 13.44 31.29 -48.66
N GLY A 30 14.50 31.58 -47.92
CA GLY A 30 15.78 32.00 -48.47
C GLY A 30 16.00 33.49 -48.61
N ASN A 31 14.95 34.32 -48.51
CA ASN A 31 15.09 35.77 -48.46
C ASN A 31 15.77 36.21 -47.16
N VAL A 32 16.68 37.18 -47.25
CA VAL A 32 17.29 37.85 -46.09
C VAL A 32 16.48 39.12 -45.82
N VAL A 33 15.96 39.23 -44.60
CA VAL A 33 15.10 40.35 -44.18
C VAL A 33 15.58 40.93 -42.87
N THR A 34 15.25 42.19 -42.62
CA THR A 34 15.48 42.86 -41.33
C THR A 34 14.13 43.25 -40.73
N ILE A 35 13.87 42.80 -39.51
CA ILE A 35 12.63 43.05 -38.77
C ILE A 35 12.93 43.55 -37.35
N GLU A 36 11.94 44.20 -36.74
CA GLU A 36 11.97 44.60 -35.33
C GLU A 36 10.77 43.99 -34.59
N GLY A 37 10.99 43.58 -33.35
CA GLY A 37 9.92 43.01 -32.53
C GLY A 37 10.30 42.93 -31.06
N VAL A 38 9.31 42.66 -30.22
CA VAL A 38 9.50 42.37 -28.80
C VAL A 38 9.61 40.86 -28.63
N VAL A 39 10.65 40.41 -27.92
CA VAL A 39 10.84 39.02 -27.52
C VAL A 39 9.70 38.62 -26.58
N THR A 40 8.98 37.57 -26.95
CA THR A 40 7.79 37.07 -26.25
C THR A 40 8.05 35.84 -25.40
N ALA A 41 9.21 35.18 -25.57
CA ALA A 41 9.69 34.07 -24.75
C ALA A 41 11.22 34.15 -24.58
N ASP A 42 11.79 33.71 -23.45
CA ASP A 42 13.25 33.73 -23.24
C ASP A 42 14.00 32.80 -24.23
N ASN A 43 13.82 31.49 -24.07
CA ASN A 43 14.28 30.46 -25.01
C ASN A 43 13.39 29.23 -24.81
N LEU A 44 12.76 28.77 -25.88
CA LEU A 44 11.88 27.60 -25.93
C LEU A 44 12.54 26.42 -26.67
N ALA A 45 13.87 26.40 -26.74
CA ALA A 45 14.60 25.20 -27.15
C ALA A 45 14.76 24.23 -25.97
N ASN A 46 14.92 22.94 -26.27
CA ASN A 46 15.35 21.96 -25.27
C ASN A 46 16.69 22.45 -24.65
N PRO A 47 16.79 22.59 -23.31
CA PRO A 47 18.03 23.03 -22.65
C PRO A 47 19.26 22.18 -23.02
N SER A 48 19.06 20.91 -23.34
CA SER A 48 20.11 19.96 -23.72
C SER A 48 20.55 20.05 -25.17
N SER A 49 19.79 20.75 -26.06
CA SER A 49 20.12 20.81 -27.49
C SER A 49 21.11 21.93 -27.84
N GLY A 50 21.28 22.93 -26.97
CA GLY A 50 22.11 24.11 -27.23
C GLY A 50 21.59 25.04 -28.33
N GLN A 51 20.37 24.80 -28.82
CA GLN A 51 19.74 25.61 -29.86
C GLN A 51 19.17 26.92 -29.31
N LEU A 52 19.01 27.91 -30.19
CA LEU A 52 18.19 29.09 -29.94
C LEU A 52 16.85 28.86 -30.62
N SER A 53 15.75 28.93 -29.87
CA SER A 53 14.40 29.05 -30.41
C SER A 53 13.62 30.01 -29.53
N THR A 54 13.31 31.20 -30.04
CA THR A 54 12.55 32.22 -29.31
C THR A 54 11.66 33.00 -30.27
N TYR A 55 10.56 33.57 -29.79
CA TYR A 55 9.61 34.27 -30.63
C TYR A 55 9.71 35.78 -30.44
N ILE A 56 9.63 36.51 -31.54
CA ILE A 56 9.42 37.96 -31.52
C ILE A 56 8.09 38.33 -32.17
N GLN A 57 7.49 39.39 -31.66
CA GLN A 57 6.22 39.90 -32.14
C GLN A 57 6.26 41.43 -32.29
N ASP A 58 5.70 41.92 -33.40
CA ASP A 58 5.45 43.33 -33.65
C ASP A 58 3.93 43.62 -33.60
N ALA A 59 3.50 44.82 -34.00
CA ALA A 59 2.08 45.16 -34.02
C ALA A 59 1.25 44.39 -35.07
N THR A 60 1.90 43.63 -35.96
CA THR A 60 1.31 43.00 -37.14
C THR A 60 1.28 41.47 -37.06
N ALA A 61 2.36 40.82 -36.63
CA ALA A 61 2.48 39.37 -36.53
C ALA A 61 3.64 38.93 -35.61
N GLY A 62 3.83 37.62 -35.47
CA GLY A 62 4.96 37.02 -34.75
C GLY A 62 5.73 36.01 -35.62
N ILE A 63 6.96 35.71 -35.22
CA ILE A 63 7.84 34.77 -35.95
C ILE A 63 8.87 34.14 -35.00
N ASN A 64 9.23 32.88 -35.23
CA ASN A 64 10.27 32.18 -34.50
C ASN A 64 11.66 32.63 -34.97
N ILE A 65 12.58 32.86 -34.05
CA ILE A 65 14.01 33.04 -34.27
C ILE A 65 14.68 31.72 -33.95
N PHE A 66 15.34 31.12 -34.94
CA PHE A 66 15.96 29.82 -34.78
C PHE A 66 17.45 29.82 -35.13
N ALA A 67 18.27 29.15 -34.32
CA ALA A 67 19.63 28.80 -34.67
C ALA A 67 20.04 27.44 -34.06
N TYR A 68 20.73 26.61 -34.86
CA TYR A 68 21.22 25.30 -34.41
C TYR A 68 22.23 25.36 -33.27
N ASP A 69 23.00 26.46 -33.17
CA ASP A 69 23.93 26.73 -32.09
C ASP A 69 23.63 28.12 -31.51
N GLY A 70 22.95 28.14 -30.37
CA GLY A 70 22.56 29.35 -29.66
C GLY A 70 23.69 29.98 -28.84
N SER A 71 24.81 29.28 -28.63
CA SER A 71 25.86 29.68 -27.67
C SER A 71 26.56 30.99 -28.03
N SER A 72 26.54 31.36 -29.30
CA SER A 72 27.17 32.58 -29.82
C SER A 72 26.25 33.81 -29.79
N PHE A 73 24.94 33.63 -29.61
CA PHE A 73 23.95 34.70 -29.66
C PHE A 73 23.74 35.35 -28.28
N PRO A 74 23.28 36.63 -28.23
CA PRO A 74 22.94 37.26 -26.98
C PRO A 74 21.78 36.54 -26.28
N ILE A 75 21.75 36.59 -24.95
CA ILE A 75 20.60 36.10 -24.18
C ILE A 75 19.41 37.02 -24.46
N LEU A 76 18.38 36.48 -25.09
CA LEU A 76 17.13 37.16 -25.35
C LEU A 76 16.16 36.91 -24.20
N LYS A 77 15.62 37.98 -23.63
CA LYS A 77 14.67 37.94 -22.51
C LYS A 77 13.34 38.51 -22.92
N GLU A 78 12.26 37.97 -22.37
CA GLU A 78 10.91 38.51 -22.52
C GLU A 78 10.88 40.03 -22.27
N GLY A 79 10.17 40.75 -23.15
CA GLY A 79 10.12 42.20 -23.10
C GLY A 79 11.36 42.92 -23.63
N THR A 80 12.31 42.19 -24.25
CA THR A 80 13.44 42.82 -24.96
C THR A 80 13.00 43.16 -26.37
N ARG A 81 13.10 44.43 -26.77
CA ARG A 81 12.90 44.84 -28.17
C ARG A 81 14.21 44.70 -28.92
N ILE A 82 14.17 43.95 -30.01
CA ILE A 82 15.34 43.70 -30.85
C ILE A 82 15.08 44.08 -32.30
N LYS A 83 16.17 44.33 -33.02
CA LYS A 83 16.24 44.33 -34.47
C LYS A 83 17.05 43.11 -34.89
N ILE A 84 16.51 42.31 -35.80
CA ILE A 84 17.16 41.10 -36.28
C ILE A 84 17.21 41.09 -37.81
N THR A 85 18.37 40.73 -38.35
CA THR A 85 18.54 40.40 -39.77
C THR A 85 18.77 38.90 -39.92
N GLY A 86 18.10 38.26 -40.86
CA GLY A 86 18.25 36.81 -41.01
C GLY A 86 17.58 36.26 -42.24
N LYS A 87 17.92 35.01 -42.55
CA LYS A 87 17.36 34.25 -43.67
C LYS A 87 16.06 33.59 -43.23
N LEU A 88 15.01 33.68 -44.06
CA LEU A 88 13.75 32.99 -43.80
C LEU A 88 13.85 31.49 -44.12
N ASP A 89 13.19 30.68 -43.31
CA ASP A 89 13.04 29.24 -43.51
C ASP A 89 11.67 28.77 -43.00
N THR A 90 11.25 27.57 -43.39
CA THR A 90 10.02 26.93 -42.90
C THR A 90 10.30 25.49 -42.47
N TYR A 91 10.00 25.16 -41.22
CA TYR A 91 10.24 23.83 -40.66
C TYR A 91 8.95 23.21 -40.12
N ASN A 92 8.50 22.10 -40.73
CA ASN A 92 7.24 21.41 -40.37
C ASN A 92 6.02 22.33 -40.27
N GLY A 93 5.96 23.34 -41.15
CA GLY A 93 4.91 24.34 -41.20
C GLY A 93 5.28 25.67 -40.54
N LEU A 94 6.12 25.65 -39.50
CA LEU A 94 6.49 26.84 -38.73
C LEU A 94 7.39 27.78 -39.54
N LYS A 95 7.01 29.07 -39.63
CA LYS A 95 7.83 30.11 -40.27
C LYS A 95 8.89 30.68 -39.33
N GLU A 96 10.14 30.74 -39.78
CA GLU A 96 11.29 31.11 -38.94
C GLU A 96 12.23 32.12 -39.62
N ILE A 97 12.96 32.88 -38.80
CA ILE A 97 14.10 33.70 -39.21
C ILE A 97 15.39 33.16 -38.57
N ILE A 98 16.39 32.89 -39.41
CA ILE A 98 17.69 32.32 -39.04
C ILE A 98 18.77 33.40 -39.16
N PRO A 99 19.26 33.97 -38.04
CA PRO A 99 20.39 34.90 -38.07
C PRO A 99 21.70 34.16 -38.40
N GLY A 100 22.61 34.82 -39.13
CA GLY A 100 23.89 34.23 -39.53
C GLY A 100 24.97 34.35 -38.48
N SER A 101 24.89 35.36 -37.61
CA SER A 101 25.85 35.64 -36.54
C SER A 101 25.22 36.50 -35.43
N ALA A 102 25.89 36.59 -34.29
CA ALA A 102 25.46 37.44 -33.17
C ALA A 102 25.31 38.92 -33.55
N ALA A 103 26.06 39.41 -34.54
CA ALA A 103 25.99 40.79 -35.01
C ALA A 103 24.68 41.09 -35.74
N ASP A 104 23.95 40.07 -36.18
CA ASP A 104 22.66 40.22 -36.85
C ASP A 104 21.51 40.51 -35.88
N ILE A 105 21.75 40.41 -34.56
CA ILE A 105 20.79 40.72 -33.51
C ILE A 105 21.26 41.95 -32.73
N GLU A 106 20.51 43.03 -32.84
CA GLU A 106 20.71 44.28 -32.11
C GLU A 106 19.64 44.44 -31.03
N ILE A 107 20.04 44.60 -29.77
CA ILE A 107 19.12 44.90 -28.67
C ILE A 107 18.85 46.41 -28.66
N LEU A 108 17.59 46.79 -28.92
CA LEU A 108 17.16 48.19 -28.98
C LEU A 108 16.69 48.71 -27.61
N ALA A 109 15.95 47.89 -26.86
CA ALA A 109 15.45 48.22 -25.53
C ALA A 109 15.19 46.94 -24.71
N SER A 110 15.17 47.06 -23.38
CA SER A 110 14.87 45.96 -22.46
C SER A 110 13.81 46.40 -21.45
N GLY A 111 12.91 45.49 -21.08
CA GLY A 111 11.81 45.79 -20.16
C GLY A 111 10.63 46.51 -20.81
N GLU A 112 10.47 46.38 -22.13
CA GLU A 112 9.20 46.66 -22.80
C GLU A 112 8.17 45.64 -22.31
N GLY A 113 6.93 46.05 -22.06
CA GLY A 113 5.87 45.09 -21.76
C GLY A 113 5.65 44.12 -22.92
N LEU A 114 5.07 42.96 -22.63
CA LEU A 114 4.69 42.01 -23.66
C LEU A 114 3.50 42.54 -24.49
N PRO A 115 3.41 42.18 -25.78
CA PRO A 115 2.19 42.40 -26.56
C PRO A 115 0.98 41.76 -25.88
N ALA A 116 -0.19 42.39 -26.02
CA ALA A 116 -1.43 41.80 -25.50
C ALA A 116 -1.77 40.50 -26.26
N PRO A 117 -2.14 39.42 -25.56
CA PRO A 117 -2.53 38.17 -26.21
C PRO A 117 -3.83 38.34 -26.99
N LYS A 118 -4.00 37.55 -28.05
CA LYS A 118 -5.23 37.48 -28.85
C LYS A 118 -6.11 36.33 -28.37
N ASP A 119 -7.37 36.63 -28.08
CA ASP A 119 -8.34 35.63 -27.63
C ASP A 119 -8.65 34.61 -28.73
N MET A 120 -8.64 33.32 -28.35
CA MET A 120 -8.98 32.20 -29.21
C MET A 120 -9.76 31.12 -28.46
N THR A 121 -10.28 30.15 -29.20
CA THR A 121 -10.90 28.91 -28.71
C THR A 121 -10.19 27.70 -29.31
N LEU A 122 -10.36 26.51 -28.71
CA LEU A 122 -9.79 25.28 -29.26
C LEU A 122 -10.36 24.93 -30.63
N ALA A 123 -11.65 25.19 -30.86
CA ALA A 123 -12.24 25.09 -32.19
C ALA A 123 -11.53 25.96 -33.24
N THR A 124 -11.23 27.22 -32.90
CA THR A 124 -10.57 28.16 -33.84
C THR A 124 -9.09 27.88 -34.06
N ILE A 125 -8.40 27.19 -33.13
CA ILE A 125 -7.02 26.72 -33.36
C ILE A 125 -6.98 25.68 -34.46
N ASN A 126 -8.00 24.83 -34.50
CA ASN A 126 -8.11 23.75 -35.48
C ASN A 126 -8.61 24.23 -36.85
N ASP A 127 -8.94 25.52 -37.00
CA ASP A 127 -9.24 26.16 -38.27
C ASP A 127 -8.01 26.90 -38.81
N GLU A 128 -7.37 26.32 -39.82
CA GLU A 128 -6.18 26.87 -40.49
C GLU A 128 -6.36 28.31 -40.96
N SER A 129 -7.57 28.69 -41.41
CA SER A 129 -7.84 30.05 -41.89
C SER A 129 -7.81 31.12 -40.80
N VAL A 130 -7.94 30.68 -39.53
CA VAL A 130 -7.91 31.53 -38.34
C VAL A 130 -6.55 31.44 -37.63
N ALA A 131 -5.98 30.23 -37.53
CA ALA A 131 -4.73 29.98 -36.82
C ALA A 131 -3.50 30.51 -37.56
N GLU A 132 -3.43 30.34 -38.89
CA GLU A 132 -2.23 30.69 -39.68
C GLU A 132 -1.81 32.18 -39.55
N PRO A 133 -2.73 33.17 -39.63
CA PRO A 133 -2.37 34.58 -39.43
C PRO A 133 -1.90 34.92 -38.02
N LEU A 134 -2.13 34.02 -37.05
CA LEU A 134 -1.81 34.19 -35.63
C LEU A 134 -0.56 33.42 -35.20
N GLU A 135 0.04 32.60 -36.07
CA GLU A 135 1.27 31.87 -35.77
C GLU A 135 2.38 32.83 -35.31
N GLY A 136 3.08 32.41 -34.26
CA GLY A 136 4.18 33.12 -33.62
C GLY A 136 3.72 34.23 -32.66
N GLN A 137 2.42 34.44 -32.47
CA GLN A 137 1.89 35.47 -31.58
C GLN A 137 1.41 34.89 -30.24
N LEU A 138 1.37 35.76 -29.23
CA LEU A 138 0.70 35.47 -27.97
C LEU A 138 -0.81 35.34 -28.18
N VAL A 139 -1.38 34.25 -27.70
CA VAL A 139 -2.81 33.93 -27.72
C VAL A 139 -3.29 33.57 -26.31
N SER A 140 -4.56 33.83 -26.03
CA SER A 140 -5.23 33.51 -24.77
C SER A 140 -6.46 32.63 -25.05
N LEU A 141 -6.65 31.58 -24.25
CA LEU A 141 -7.83 30.71 -24.33
C LEU A 141 -8.08 29.95 -23.03
N SER A 142 -9.27 29.37 -22.91
CA SER A 142 -9.62 28.48 -21.80
C SER A 142 -9.67 27.04 -22.27
N GLY A 143 -9.18 26.10 -21.45
CA GLY A 143 -9.22 24.68 -21.78
C GLY A 143 -9.06 23.77 -20.56
N TYR A 144 -9.59 22.56 -20.66
CA TYR A 144 -9.51 21.51 -19.67
C TYR A 144 -8.28 20.63 -19.93
N ILE A 145 -7.39 20.52 -18.94
CA ILE A 145 -6.21 19.63 -19.05
C ILE A 145 -6.68 18.18 -18.89
N GLN A 146 -6.83 17.47 -20.01
CA GLN A 146 -7.31 16.10 -20.04
C GLN A 146 -6.24 15.10 -19.58
N SER A 147 -4.99 15.30 -19.98
CA SER A 147 -3.90 14.40 -19.65
C SER A 147 -2.56 15.12 -19.51
N ILE A 148 -1.81 14.77 -18.47
CA ILE A 148 -0.42 15.17 -18.28
C ILE A 148 0.46 13.91 -18.40
N PRO A 149 1.38 13.82 -19.38
CA PRO A 149 2.23 12.65 -19.54
C PRO A 149 3.24 12.51 -18.39
N SER A 150 3.51 11.28 -17.95
CA SER A 150 4.42 10.98 -16.83
C SER A 150 5.90 11.12 -17.16
N SER A 151 6.26 11.22 -18.45
CA SER A 151 7.64 11.42 -18.91
C SER A 151 7.68 12.34 -20.14
N PRO A 152 8.77 13.11 -20.31
CA PRO A 152 8.93 14.00 -21.46
C PRO A 152 9.29 13.24 -22.73
N ALA A 153 8.88 13.77 -23.88
CA ALA A 153 9.20 13.24 -25.20
C ALA A 153 9.64 14.36 -26.17
N GLY A 154 10.81 14.17 -26.79
CA GLY A 154 11.37 15.13 -27.75
C GLY A 154 11.79 16.47 -27.12
N GLY A 155 12.21 16.47 -25.85
CA GLY A 155 12.68 17.68 -25.15
C GLY A 155 11.59 18.51 -24.45
N GLY A 156 10.42 17.92 -24.21
CA GLY A 156 9.29 18.57 -23.53
C GLY A 156 8.13 17.62 -23.28
N TYR A 157 7.07 18.12 -22.66
CA TYR A 157 5.82 17.42 -22.39
C TYR A 157 4.74 17.86 -23.38
N ASN A 158 3.91 16.91 -23.83
CA ASN A 158 2.74 17.17 -24.67
C ASN A 158 1.47 16.94 -23.83
N LEU A 159 0.90 18.01 -23.29
CA LEU A 159 -0.34 17.94 -22.54
C LEU A 159 -1.53 17.96 -23.52
N SER A 160 -2.57 17.20 -23.21
CA SER A 160 -3.84 17.22 -23.96
C SER A 160 -4.76 18.26 -23.36
N LEU A 161 -5.20 19.22 -24.18
CA LEU A 161 -6.13 20.27 -23.80
C LEU A 161 -7.43 20.11 -24.61
N ILE A 162 -8.58 20.08 -23.94
CA ILE A 162 -9.90 19.92 -24.58
C ILE A 162 -10.89 20.99 -24.11
N ASP A 163 -11.93 21.27 -24.91
CA ASP A 163 -13.11 22.04 -24.47
C ASP A 163 -14.33 21.13 -24.24
N SER A 164 -15.47 21.74 -23.87
CA SER A 164 -16.72 21.04 -23.58
C SER A 164 -17.32 20.35 -24.81
N ASP A 165 -16.94 20.77 -26.01
CA ASP A 165 -17.35 20.20 -27.28
C ASP A 165 -16.31 19.18 -27.81
N PHE A 166 -15.31 18.83 -27.01
CA PHE A 166 -14.20 17.93 -27.35
C PHE A 166 -13.30 18.42 -28.49
N ASN A 167 -13.26 19.72 -28.78
CA ASN A 167 -12.18 20.25 -29.61
C ASN A 167 -10.88 20.19 -28.80
N SER A 168 -9.84 19.62 -29.39
CA SER A 168 -8.56 19.38 -28.71
C SER A 168 -7.40 20.10 -29.37
N THR A 169 -6.38 20.43 -28.59
CA THR A 169 -5.05 20.80 -29.11
C THR A 169 -3.94 20.30 -28.20
N THR A 170 -2.71 20.30 -28.72
CA THR A 170 -1.52 19.99 -27.94
C THR A 170 -1.00 21.24 -27.26
N LEU A 171 -0.81 21.16 -25.94
CA LEU A 171 -0.08 22.15 -25.16
C LEU A 171 1.34 21.64 -24.90
N ARG A 172 2.31 22.23 -25.59
CA ARG A 172 3.72 21.84 -25.57
C ARG A 172 4.47 22.64 -24.52
N VAL A 173 5.00 21.93 -23.52
CA VAL A 173 5.82 22.46 -22.44
C VAL A 173 7.27 22.01 -22.65
N MET A 174 8.18 22.92 -22.98
CA MET A 174 9.59 22.54 -23.17
C MET A 174 10.28 22.28 -21.82
N GLU A 175 11.21 21.33 -21.78
CA GLU A 175 11.95 21.04 -20.55
C GLU A 175 12.63 22.30 -20.00
N GLY A 176 12.54 22.53 -18.69
CA GLY A 176 13.12 23.70 -18.04
C GLY A 176 12.32 25.00 -18.15
N THR A 177 11.19 25.02 -18.87
CA THR A 177 10.31 26.22 -18.95
C THR A 177 9.39 26.36 -17.74
N LEU A 178 8.81 25.26 -17.26
CA LEU A 178 8.03 25.19 -16.03
C LEU A 178 8.07 23.78 -15.44
N ASP A 179 7.82 23.69 -14.13
CA ASP A 179 7.63 22.44 -13.42
C ASP A 179 6.17 21.99 -13.53
N ILE A 180 5.93 20.96 -14.34
CA ILE A 180 4.60 20.42 -14.65
C ILE A 180 3.89 19.84 -13.42
N ALA A 181 4.62 19.53 -12.33
CA ALA A 181 4.02 19.05 -11.08
C ALA A 181 3.09 20.10 -10.42
N ASN A 182 3.20 21.38 -10.83
CA ASN A 182 2.31 22.45 -10.37
C ASN A 182 0.99 22.55 -11.15
N LEU A 183 0.81 21.74 -12.20
CA LEU A 183 -0.42 21.67 -12.96
C LEU A 183 -1.25 20.47 -12.49
N GLU A 184 -2.54 20.68 -12.29
CA GLU A 184 -3.48 19.63 -11.92
C GLU A 184 -4.18 19.11 -13.18
N GLN A 185 -4.03 17.81 -13.45
CA GLN A 185 -4.87 17.14 -14.45
C GLN A 185 -6.33 17.22 -13.99
N GLY A 186 -7.24 17.41 -14.95
CA GLY A 186 -8.67 17.45 -14.68
C GLY A 186 -9.21 18.80 -14.22
N LYS A 187 -8.50 19.89 -14.51
CA LYS A 187 -8.92 21.26 -14.21
C LYS A 187 -8.99 22.13 -15.46
N TRP A 188 -9.82 23.17 -15.39
CA TRP A 188 -9.89 24.23 -16.39
C TRP A 188 -8.87 25.32 -16.09
N TYR A 189 -8.11 25.72 -17.10
CA TYR A 189 -7.15 26.80 -17.04
C TYR A 189 -7.39 27.83 -18.14
N ASP A 190 -7.22 29.10 -17.77
CA ASP A 190 -7.02 30.20 -18.70
C ASP A 190 -5.53 30.28 -19.01
N ILE A 191 -5.19 30.03 -20.27
CA ILE A 191 -3.83 29.81 -20.74
C ILE A 191 -3.44 30.93 -21.69
N THR A 192 -2.29 31.56 -21.44
CA THR A 192 -1.61 32.44 -22.40
C THR A 192 -0.44 31.68 -23.01
N ALA A 193 -0.39 31.52 -24.32
CA ALA A 193 0.69 30.76 -24.97
C ALA A 193 1.09 31.40 -26.29
N ILE A 194 2.19 30.94 -26.87
CA ILE A 194 2.57 31.26 -28.24
C ILE A 194 1.89 30.24 -29.15
N LEU A 195 1.08 30.70 -30.11
CA LEU A 195 0.55 29.82 -31.15
C LEU A 195 1.69 29.42 -32.08
N SER A 196 1.93 28.12 -32.22
CA SER A 196 3.01 27.56 -33.03
C SER A 196 2.48 26.40 -33.88
N GLN A 197 3.36 25.79 -34.66
CA GLN A 197 3.03 24.68 -35.54
C GLN A 197 4.13 23.61 -35.52
N TYR A 198 3.72 22.35 -35.53
CA TYR A 198 4.59 21.19 -35.75
C TYR A 198 3.75 20.05 -36.34
N ASN A 199 3.66 19.97 -37.67
CA ASN A 199 2.68 19.15 -38.42
C ASN A 199 1.20 19.55 -38.23
N SER A 200 0.81 20.06 -37.06
CA SER A 200 -0.47 20.71 -36.74
C SER A 200 -0.24 21.94 -35.85
N TYR A 201 -1.26 22.80 -35.70
CA TYR A 201 -1.18 23.91 -34.74
C TYR A 201 -1.11 23.39 -33.31
N GLN A 202 -0.32 24.08 -32.48
CA GLN A 202 -0.08 23.76 -31.08
C GLN A 202 0.18 25.03 -30.27
N LEU A 203 0.13 24.91 -28.96
CA LEU A 203 0.39 26.00 -28.03
C LEU A 203 1.74 25.78 -27.33
N LEU A 204 2.64 26.76 -27.37
CA LEU A 204 3.90 26.74 -26.64
C LEU A 204 3.82 27.65 -25.41
N THR A 205 4.01 27.08 -24.23
CA THR A 205 4.00 27.85 -22.97
C THR A 205 5.39 28.35 -22.63
N ARG A 206 5.46 29.48 -21.93
CA ARG A 206 6.69 30.20 -21.62
C ARG A 206 7.10 30.05 -20.17
N SER A 207 6.11 30.05 -19.27
CA SER A 207 6.34 29.86 -17.83
C SER A 207 5.07 29.43 -17.11
N ILE A 208 5.16 29.13 -15.81
CA ILE A 208 3.98 28.83 -14.98
C ILE A 208 2.98 30.00 -14.92
N ASN A 209 3.43 31.25 -15.13
CA ASN A 209 2.55 32.42 -15.10
C ASN A 209 1.61 32.51 -16.30
N ASP A 210 1.85 31.68 -17.32
CA ASP A 210 0.93 31.53 -18.45
C ASP A 210 -0.35 30.79 -18.07
N PHE A 211 -0.37 30.13 -16.91
CA PHE A 211 -1.50 29.37 -16.42
C PHE A 211 -2.19 30.14 -15.30
N THR A 212 -3.46 30.43 -15.49
CA THR A 212 -4.35 30.86 -14.41
C THR A 212 -5.43 29.81 -14.26
N LEU A 213 -5.55 29.21 -13.07
CA LEU A 213 -6.67 28.31 -12.80
C LEU A 213 -7.98 29.08 -12.99
N SER A 214 -8.85 28.62 -13.90
CA SER A 214 -10.07 29.34 -14.25
C SER A 214 -10.95 29.49 -13.01
N ALA A 215 -11.44 30.70 -12.76
CA ALA A 215 -12.29 30.99 -11.59
C ALA A 215 -13.62 30.21 -11.65
N GLU A 216 -14.13 30.00 -12.86
CA GLU A 216 -15.20 29.05 -13.14
C GLU A 216 -14.57 27.70 -13.50
N GLN A 217 -15.01 26.64 -12.84
CA GLN A 217 -14.67 25.25 -13.18
C GLN A 217 -15.94 24.56 -13.68
N PRO A 218 -16.28 24.68 -14.97
CA PRO A 218 -17.35 23.89 -15.57
C PRO A 218 -17.16 22.40 -15.31
N GLU A 219 -18.24 21.62 -15.42
CA GLU A 219 -18.13 20.16 -15.36
C GLU A 219 -17.10 19.66 -16.38
N ALA A 220 -16.34 18.65 -15.98
CA ALA A 220 -15.38 18.01 -16.87
C ALA A 220 -16.10 17.57 -18.15
N PRO A 221 -15.51 17.76 -19.34
CA PRO A 221 -16.11 17.31 -20.58
C PRO A 221 -16.42 15.80 -20.48
N ASN A 222 -17.71 15.45 -20.60
CA ASN A 222 -18.19 14.07 -20.51
C ASN A 222 -18.66 13.60 -21.90
N ALA A 223 -17.94 12.63 -22.47
CA ALA A 223 -18.28 12.04 -23.76
C ALA A 223 -19.28 10.88 -23.64
N GLY A 224 -19.62 10.50 -22.40
CA GLY A 224 -20.51 9.41 -22.08
C GLY A 224 -21.92 9.66 -22.63
N GLY A 225 -22.38 8.83 -23.54
CA GLY A 225 -23.67 9.02 -24.18
C GLY A 225 -23.94 8.15 -25.40
N GLU A 226 -25.09 8.38 -26.00
CA GLU A 226 -25.52 7.72 -27.24
C GLU A 226 -25.39 8.68 -28.43
N TYR A 227 -24.70 8.24 -29.48
CA TYR A 227 -24.48 9.01 -30.70
C TYR A 227 -24.90 8.20 -31.91
N THR A 228 -25.44 8.83 -32.94
CA THR A 228 -25.84 8.14 -34.17
C THR A 228 -24.90 8.48 -35.33
N SER A 229 -24.51 7.48 -36.11
CA SER A 229 -23.78 7.67 -37.36
C SER A 229 -24.14 6.57 -38.38
N MET A 230 -23.56 6.64 -39.58
CA MET A 230 -23.74 5.67 -40.66
C MET A 230 -22.48 4.83 -40.82
N VAL A 231 -22.64 3.52 -40.99
CA VAL A 231 -21.52 2.61 -41.28
C VAL A 231 -21.01 2.87 -42.70
N ARG A 232 -19.73 3.19 -42.84
CA ARG A 232 -19.04 3.26 -44.12
C ARG A 232 -18.58 1.87 -44.57
N TYR A 233 -17.89 1.14 -43.69
CA TYR A 233 -17.54 -0.28 -43.91
C TYR A 233 -17.07 -0.96 -42.62
N VAL A 234 -17.12 -2.30 -42.59
CA VAL A 234 -16.54 -3.15 -41.53
C VAL A 234 -15.08 -3.45 -41.86
N SER A 235 -14.17 -3.10 -40.95
CA SER A 235 -12.73 -3.30 -41.13
C SER A 235 -12.31 -4.73 -40.84
N ASP A 236 -12.75 -5.27 -39.71
CA ASP A 236 -12.46 -6.61 -39.19
C ASP A 236 -13.61 -7.05 -38.24
N GLY A 237 -13.39 -8.06 -37.38
CA GLY A 237 -14.41 -8.64 -36.51
C GLY A 237 -14.94 -7.72 -35.40
N ASP A 238 -14.26 -6.60 -35.09
CA ASP A 238 -14.61 -5.72 -33.97
C ASP A 238 -14.35 -4.23 -34.26
N THR A 239 -14.05 -3.87 -35.51
CA THR A 239 -13.77 -2.49 -35.92
C THR A 239 -14.59 -2.08 -37.14
N ILE A 240 -15.25 -0.93 -37.05
CA ILE A 240 -15.99 -0.31 -38.17
C ILE A 240 -15.45 1.09 -38.49
N ARG A 241 -15.75 1.56 -39.70
CA ARG A 241 -15.56 2.96 -40.10
C ARG A 241 -16.90 3.63 -40.28
N LEU A 242 -17.01 4.86 -39.82
CA LEU A 242 -18.17 5.73 -39.93
C LEU A 242 -18.07 6.62 -41.17
N GLU A 243 -19.21 6.98 -41.74
CA GLU A 243 -19.26 7.98 -42.81
C GLU A 243 -19.20 9.40 -42.25
N THR A 244 -19.85 9.64 -41.10
CA THR A 244 -19.75 10.90 -40.34
C THR A 244 -19.00 10.66 -39.03
N PRO A 245 -17.87 11.34 -38.77
CA PRO A 245 -17.14 11.21 -37.52
C PRO A 245 -18.01 11.55 -36.30
N VAL A 246 -17.81 10.83 -35.20
CA VAL A 246 -18.41 11.10 -33.89
C VAL A 246 -17.28 11.48 -32.95
N LEU A 247 -17.39 12.61 -32.26
CA LEU A 247 -16.32 13.16 -31.42
C LEU A 247 -14.97 13.26 -32.16
N GLY A 248 -15.01 13.64 -33.45
CA GLY A 248 -13.82 13.76 -34.30
C GLY A 248 -13.23 12.43 -34.81
N ALA A 249 -13.74 11.27 -34.39
CA ALA A 249 -13.26 9.96 -34.79
C ALA A 249 -14.20 9.27 -35.80
N ASP A 250 -13.63 8.74 -36.89
CA ASP A 250 -14.36 7.94 -37.88
C ASP A 250 -14.12 6.42 -37.74
N ARG A 251 -13.21 6.00 -36.85
CA ARG A 251 -12.86 4.60 -36.61
C ARG A 251 -13.38 4.19 -35.24
N VAL A 252 -14.20 3.16 -35.19
CA VAL A 252 -14.83 2.67 -33.95
C VAL A 252 -14.31 1.26 -33.65
N ARG A 253 -13.75 1.06 -32.46
CA ARG A 253 -13.40 -0.24 -31.90
C ARG A 253 -14.49 -0.64 -30.91
N PHE A 254 -14.95 -1.88 -31.04
CA PHE A 254 -15.98 -2.43 -30.18
C PHE A 254 -15.37 -2.69 -28.80
N ILE A 255 -16.04 -2.22 -27.75
CA ILE A 255 -15.64 -2.49 -26.36
C ILE A 255 -16.20 -3.83 -25.87
N ASN A 256 -15.62 -4.33 -24.78
CA ASN A 256 -16.04 -5.53 -24.04
C ASN A 256 -15.90 -6.86 -24.81
N ILE A 257 -15.36 -6.81 -26.04
CA ILE A 257 -15.15 -7.97 -26.89
C ILE A 257 -13.76 -7.92 -27.52
N ASP A 258 -13.28 -9.09 -27.92
CA ASP A 258 -12.05 -9.22 -28.69
C ASP A 258 -12.21 -10.33 -29.74
N THR A 259 -11.83 -10.04 -30.99
CA THR A 259 -12.01 -10.96 -32.12
C THR A 259 -10.69 -11.46 -32.69
N PRO A 260 -10.65 -12.68 -33.26
CA PRO A 260 -9.43 -13.22 -33.87
C PRO A 260 -8.90 -12.32 -35.00
N GLU A 261 -7.57 -12.23 -35.10
CA GLU A 261 -6.90 -11.24 -35.94
C GLU A 261 -6.91 -11.60 -37.44
N THR A 262 -7.21 -10.63 -38.30
CA THR A 262 -7.23 -10.85 -39.78
C THR A 262 -5.90 -10.49 -40.47
N SER A 263 -5.02 -9.73 -39.82
CA SER A 263 -3.75 -9.25 -40.39
C SER A 263 -2.70 -8.95 -39.32
N VAL A 264 -1.68 -9.80 -39.18
CA VAL A 264 -0.65 -9.75 -38.13
C VAL A 264 0.67 -10.32 -38.65
N PRO A 265 1.84 -9.75 -38.28
CA PRO A 265 3.14 -10.21 -38.77
C PRO A 265 3.51 -11.58 -38.19
N GLY A 266 3.82 -12.54 -39.05
CA GLY A 266 4.25 -13.88 -38.66
C GLY A 266 5.57 -13.86 -37.89
N LEU A 267 5.48 -13.94 -36.55
CA LEU A 267 6.61 -14.19 -35.66
C LEU A 267 6.58 -15.63 -35.13
N ASN A 268 7.70 -16.04 -34.53
CA ASN A 268 8.06 -17.43 -34.25
C ASN A 268 7.01 -18.18 -33.39
N GLY A 269 6.28 -19.12 -34.01
CA GLY A 269 5.56 -20.19 -33.31
C GLY A 269 4.04 -20.04 -33.19
N VAL A 270 3.46 -18.98 -33.76
CA VAL A 270 2.03 -18.67 -33.63
C VAL A 270 1.19 -19.30 -34.75
N ASP A 271 -0.05 -19.72 -34.46
CA ASP A 271 -0.93 -20.40 -35.41
C ASP A 271 -1.68 -19.40 -36.32
N GLU A 272 -0.94 -18.58 -37.08
CA GLU A 272 -1.44 -17.48 -37.93
C GLU A 272 -2.61 -17.88 -38.84
N ALA A 273 -2.57 -19.10 -39.41
CA ALA A 273 -3.63 -19.58 -40.28
C ALA A 273 -4.96 -19.79 -39.52
N ASN A 274 -4.89 -20.27 -38.28
CA ASN A 274 -6.07 -20.47 -37.43
C ASN A 274 -6.67 -19.13 -36.98
N GLN A 275 -5.84 -18.17 -36.57
CA GLN A 275 -6.31 -16.80 -36.29
C GLN A 275 -7.01 -16.20 -37.50
N LYS A 276 -6.34 -16.22 -38.66
CA LYS A 276 -6.85 -15.57 -39.87
C LYS A 276 -8.16 -16.19 -40.35
N GLU A 277 -8.28 -17.51 -40.24
CA GLU A 277 -9.52 -18.21 -40.59
C GLU A 277 -10.68 -17.76 -39.69
N HIS A 278 -10.50 -17.84 -38.37
CA HIS A 278 -11.54 -17.43 -37.42
C HIS A 278 -11.82 -15.92 -37.46
N GLY A 279 -10.81 -15.10 -37.73
CA GLY A 279 -10.94 -13.66 -37.88
C GLY A 279 -11.74 -13.30 -39.13
N GLN A 280 -11.60 -14.09 -40.21
CA GLN A 280 -12.44 -13.95 -41.39
C GLN A 280 -13.90 -14.35 -41.07
N TYR A 281 -14.13 -15.42 -40.32
CA TYR A 281 -15.49 -15.79 -39.89
C TYR A 281 -16.15 -14.70 -39.04
N ALA A 282 -15.42 -14.11 -38.09
CA ALA A 282 -15.91 -12.99 -37.29
C ALA A 282 -16.20 -11.75 -38.15
N THR A 283 -15.28 -11.40 -39.07
CA THR A 283 -15.44 -10.27 -39.99
C THR A 283 -16.66 -10.44 -40.91
N ASP A 284 -16.85 -11.64 -41.47
CA ASP A 284 -17.98 -11.92 -42.35
C ASP A 284 -19.30 -11.87 -41.58
N ARG A 285 -19.32 -12.37 -40.34
CA ARG A 285 -20.49 -12.24 -39.49
C ARG A 285 -20.82 -10.79 -39.14
N LEU A 286 -19.82 -9.97 -38.80
CA LEU A 286 -20.05 -8.57 -38.49
C LEU A 286 -20.58 -7.80 -39.71
N LYS A 287 -20.15 -8.14 -40.93
CA LYS A 287 -20.71 -7.60 -42.19
C LYS A 287 -22.17 -7.98 -42.43
N GLU A 288 -22.62 -9.13 -41.93
CA GLU A 288 -24.04 -9.50 -41.98
C GLU A 288 -24.86 -8.66 -41.00
N LEU A 289 -24.30 -8.34 -39.83
CA LEU A 289 -24.93 -7.53 -38.80
C LEU A 289 -24.93 -6.02 -39.12
N LEU A 290 -23.91 -5.54 -39.84
CA LEU A 290 -23.67 -4.14 -40.18
C LEU A 290 -23.27 -3.99 -41.65
N GLN A 291 -24.15 -3.42 -42.47
CA GLN A 291 -23.90 -3.17 -43.89
C GLN A 291 -23.54 -1.70 -44.13
N GLU A 292 -22.86 -1.42 -45.24
CA GLU A 292 -22.60 -0.05 -45.70
C GLU A 292 -23.92 0.73 -45.82
N GLY A 293 -23.96 1.92 -45.21
CA GLY A 293 -25.14 2.78 -45.13
C GLY A 293 -26.13 2.46 -44.01
N ASP A 294 -25.88 1.43 -43.19
CA ASP A 294 -26.71 1.18 -42.01
C ASP A 294 -26.48 2.26 -40.94
N GLN A 295 -27.59 2.74 -40.35
CA GLN A 295 -27.53 3.60 -39.17
C GLN A 295 -27.17 2.76 -37.94
N VAL A 296 -26.23 3.26 -37.14
CA VAL A 296 -25.83 2.69 -35.86
C VAL A 296 -25.96 3.71 -34.74
N THR A 297 -26.26 3.22 -33.54
CA THR A 297 -26.14 3.99 -32.29
C THR A 297 -24.91 3.52 -31.55
N LEU A 298 -24.00 4.44 -31.26
CA LEU A 298 -22.74 4.22 -30.56
C LEU A 298 -22.96 4.62 -29.10
N LYS A 299 -22.85 3.66 -28.19
CA LYS A 299 -22.81 3.93 -26.75
C LYS A 299 -21.38 4.09 -26.31
N ILE A 300 -21.01 5.31 -25.94
CA ILE A 300 -19.64 5.71 -25.60
C ILE A 300 -19.55 5.90 -24.10
N GLY A 301 -18.47 5.40 -23.49
CA GLY A 301 -18.18 5.60 -22.06
C GLY A 301 -17.47 6.92 -21.77
N GLU A 302 -17.06 7.12 -20.51
CA GLU A 302 -16.35 8.35 -20.10
C GLU A 302 -15.01 8.55 -20.80
N LYS A 303 -14.33 7.45 -21.16
CA LYS A 303 -13.11 7.46 -21.99
C LYS A 303 -13.51 7.15 -23.44
N PRO A 304 -13.72 8.16 -24.31
CA PRO A 304 -14.32 7.95 -25.62
C PRO A 304 -13.39 7.32 -26.64
N THR A 305 -12.07 7.42 -26.44
CA THR A 305 -11.08 6.92 -27.39
C THR A 305 -9.96 6.13 -26.71
N ASP A 306 -9.37 5.21 -27.48
CA ASP A 306 -8.07 4.62 -27.12
C ASP A 306 -6.90 5.51 -27.54
N ASP A 307 -5.68 5.08 -27.19
CA ASP A 307 -4.44 5.81 -27.47
C ASP A 307 -4.13 5.90 -28.98
N TYR A 308 -4.84 5.15 -29.82
CA TYR A 308 -4.77 5.18 -31.28
C TYR A 308 -5.86 6.06 -31.92
N GLY A 309 -6.61 6.81 -31.10
CA GLY A 309 -7.70 7.69 -31.54
C GLY A 309 -8.91 6.94 -32.10
N ARG A 310 -9.08 5.64 -31.80
CA ARG A 310 -10.31 4.91 -32.13
C ARG A 310 -11.36 5.24 -31.10
N LEU A 311 -12.57 5.50 -31.57
CA LEU A 311 -13.73 5.61 -30.72
C LEU A 311 -14.06 4.26 -30.08
N LEU A 312 -14.23 4.22 -28.76
CA LEU A 312 -14.58 3.05 -28.00
C LEU A 312 -16.10 3.03 -27.78
N ALA A 313 -16.81 2.06 -28.37
CA ALA A 313 -18.26 2.01 -28.26
C ALA A 313 -18.85 0.60 -28.20
N GLU A 314 -20.01 0.49 -27.55
CA GLU A 314 -20.97 -0.55 -27.92
C GLU A 314 -21.76 -0.07 -29.13
N VAL A 315 -21.89 -0.94 -30.13
CA VAL A 315 -22.55 -0.60 -31.39
C VAL A 315 -23.91 -1.28 -31.42
N ILE A 316 -24.96 -0.46 -31.50
CA ILE A 316 -26.34 -0.93 -31.64
C ILE A 316 -26.78 -0.70 -33.08
N ASN A 317 -27.17 -1.76 -33.77
CA ASN A 317 -27.64 -1.65 -35.14
C ASN A 317 -29.06 -1.04 -35.21
N LYS A 318 -29.53 -0.77 -36.43
CA LYS A 318 -30.87 -0.20 -36.71
C LYS A 318 -32.05 -1.00 -36.13
N ASP A 319 -31.86 -2.29 -35.86
CA ASP A 319 -32.88 -3.19 -35.30
C ASP A 319 -32.84 -3.22 -33.75
N GLY A 320 -31.95 -2.44 -33.13
CA GLY A 320 -31.77 -2.39 -31.68
C GLY A 320 -30.89 -3.51 -31.13
N VAL A 321 -30.18 -4.26 -31.97
CA VAL A 321 -29.29 -5.36 -31.56
C VAL A 321 -27.94 -4.78 -31.16
N ASN A 322 -27.48 -5.10 -29.94
CA ASN A 322 -26.10 -4.87 -29.53
C ASN A 322 -25.18 -5.85 -30.28
N THR A 323 -24.48 -5.34 -31.30
CA THR A 323 -23.66 -6.18 -32.17
C THR A 323 -22.45 -6.74 -31.44
N ASN A 324 -21.88 -6.02 -30.47
CA ASN A 324 -20.78 -6.50 -29.65
C ASN A 324 -21.19 -7.79 -28.90
N LEU A 325 -22.29 -7.72 -28.14
CA LEU A 325 -22.82 -8.87 -27.41
C LEU A 325 -23.25 -10.01 -28.34
N GLN A 326 -23.81 -9.69 -29.50
CA GLN A 326 -24.23 -10.71 -30.48
C GLN A 326 -23.03 -11.52 -30.99
N MET A 327 -21.90 -10.88 -31.23
CA MET A 327 -20.66 -11.55 -31.65
C MET A 327 -20.15 -12.54 -30.59
N VAL A 328 -20.27 -12.20 -29.30
CA VAL A 328 -19.90 -13.11 -28.19
C VAL A 328 -20.89 -14.28 -28.09
N LYS A 329 -22.20 -14.01 -28.12
CA LYS A 329 -23.25 -15.04 -28.04
C LYS A 329 -23.13 -16.12 -29.11
N GLU A 330 -22.68 -15.73 -30.29
CA GLU A 330 -22.52 -16.64 -31.43
C GLU A 330 -21.13 -17.28 -31.51
N GLY A 331 -20.23 -16.98 -30.57
CA GLY A 331 -18.88 -17.53 -30.50
C GLY A 331 -17.91 -16.96 -31.52
N PHE A 332 -18.14 -15.76 -32.07
CA PHE A 332 -17.19 -15.10 -32.98
C PHE A 332 -16.22 -14.15 -32.25
N ALA A 333 -16.48 -13.86 -30.98
CA ALA A 333 -15.64 -13.04 -30.12
C ALA A 333 -15.57 -13.64 -28.71
N VAL A 334 -14.48 -13.36 -28.00
CA VAL A 334 -14.38 -13.58 -26.55
C VAL A 334 -14.80 -12.30 -25.81
N SER A 335 -15.35 -12.41 -24.60
CA SER A 335 -15.54 -11.24 -23.76
C SER A 335 -14.19 -10.72 -23.25
N TYR A 336 -14.01 -9.40 -23.27
CA TYR A 336 -12.76 -8.75 -22.92
C TYR A 336 -13.01 -7.45 -22.16
N PHE A 337 -13.13 -7.56 -20.83
CA PHE A 337 -13.42 -6.42 -19.96
C PHE A 337 -12.14 -5.92 -19.30
N ILE A 338 -11.77 -4.69 -19.61
CA ILE A 338 -10.71 -3.96 -18.91
C ILE A 338 -11.37 -3.10 -17.83
N TRP A 339 -10.80 -3.11 -16.62
CA TRP A 339 -11.30 -2.27 -15.53
C TRP A 339 -11.21 -0.77 -15.90
N PRO A 340 -12.22 0.05 -15.56
CA PRO A 340 -13.48 -0.29 -14.91
C PRO A 340 -14.51 -0.96 -15.84
N ILE A 341 -15.22 -1.98 -15.32
CA ILE A 341 -16.22 -2.74 -16.11
C ILE A 341 -17.52 -1.97 -16.41
N GLY A 342 -17.67 -0.75 -15.88
CA GLY A 342 -18.88 0.06 -16.01
C GLY A 342 -20.08 -0.59 -15.30
N ASP A 343 -21.14 -0.88 -16.07
CA ASP A 343 -22.37 -1.48 -15.55
C ASP A 343 -22.21 -2.97 -15.23
N LYS A 344 -22.42 -3.34 -13.97
CA LYS A 344 -22.32 -4.73 -13.49
C LYS A 344 -23.34 -5.66 -14.16
N GLU A 345 -24.54 -5.17 -14.50
CA GLU A 345 -25.54 -5.99 -15.19
C GLU A 345 -25.07 -6.32 -16.61
N ASN A 346 -24.47 -5.34 -17.29
CA ASN A 346 -23.89 -5.54 -18.60
C ASN A 346 -22.68 -6.50 -18.55
N TYR A 347 -21.79 -6.37 -17.56
CA TYR A 347 -20.71 -7.36 -17.35
C TYR A 347 -21.27 -8.79 -17.26
N GLN A 348 -22.23 -9.02 -16.36
CA GLN A 348 -22.82 -10.34 -16.17
C GLN A 348 -23.49 -10.86 -17.45
N LEU A 349 -24.09 -9.97 -18.25
CA LEU A 349 -24.71 -10.32 -19.53
C LEU A 349 -23.70 -10.90 -20.53
N TYR A 350 -22.51 -10.31 -20.64
CA TYR A 350 -21.43 -10.83 -21.50
C TYR A 350 -20.82 -12.11 -20.95
N GLN A 351 -20.63 -12.21 -19.63
CA GLN A 351 -20.09 -13.42 -19.00
C GLN A 351 -21.03 -14.62 -19.16
N ASN A 352 -22.34 -14.40 -19.03
CA ASN A 352 -23.34 -15.42 -19.35
C ASN A 352 -23.32 -15.80 -20.83
N ALA A 353 -23.15 -14.83 -21.73
CA ALA A 353 -23.10 -15.08 -23.17
C ALA A 353 -21.86 -15.90 -23.59
N VAL A 354 -20.68 -15.58 -23.06
CA VAL A 354 -19.47 -16.36 -23.38
C VAL A 354 -19.57 -17.76 -22.78
N LYS A 355 -20.13 -17.90 -21.57
CA LYS A 355 -20.40 -19.21 -20.97
C LYS A 355 -21.33 -20.06 -21.81
N GLU A 356 -22.45 -19.50 -22.29
CA GLU A 356 -23.40 -20.21 -23.14
C GLU A 356 -22.77 -20.61 -24.49
N ALA A 357 -21.92 -19.75 -25.07
CA ALA A 357 -21.19 -20.06 -26.30
C ALA A 357 -20.15 -21.17 -26.11
N ILE A 358 -19.45 -21.20 -24.97
CA ILE A 358 -18.53 -22.29 -24.58
C ILE A 358 -19.30 -23.60 -24.39
N ASP A 359 -20.36 -23.58 -23.58
CA ASP A 359 -21.18 -24.76 -23.26
C ASP A 359 -21.87 -25.34 -24.51
N SER A 360 -22.14 -24.49 -25.51
CA SER A 360 -22.75 -24.85 -26.79
C SER A 360 -21.73 -25.11 -27.91
N GLU A 361 -20.43 -25.05 -27.62
CA GLU A 361 -19.33 -25.32 -28.57
C GLU A 361 -19.41 -24.46 -29.85
N LEU A 362 -19.78 -23.18 -29.71
CA LEU A 362 -20.00 -22.27 -30.85
C LEU A 362 -18.72 -21.58 -31.32
N GLY A 363 -18.58 -21.42 -32.63
CA GLY A 363 -17.54 -20.60 -33.26
C GLY A 363 -16.12 -20.96 -32.80
N ILE A 364 -15.43 -20.01 -32.15
CA ILE A 364 -14.08 -20.17 -31.63
C ILE A 364 -13.95 -21.26 -30.55
N TRP A 365 -15.07 -21.72 -29.97
CA TRP A 365 -15.13 -22.75 -28.93
C TRP A 365 -15.43 -24.15 -29.47
N ASN A 366 -15.61 -24.31 -30.79
CA ASN A 366 -15.95 -25.59 -31.41
C ASN A 366 -14.77 -26.60 -31.29
N PRO A 367 -14.95 -27.79 -30.69
CA PRO A 367 -13.85 -28.75 -30.50
C PRO A 367 -13.31 -29.34 -31.81
N GLU A 368 -14.08 -29.33 -32.90
CA GLU A 368 -13.64 -29.79 -34.22
C GLU A 368 -12.83 -28.73 -34.99
N ASN A 369 -12.99 -27.45 -34.64
CA ASN A 369 -12.21 -26.35 -35.20
C ASN A 369 -12.04 -25.21 -34.17
N PRO A 370 -11.30 -25.44 -33.07
CA PRO A 370 -11.18 -24.43 -32.03
C PRO A 370 -10.27 -23.30 -32.49
N LEU A 371 -10.46 -22.13 -31.90
CA LEU A 371 -9.42 -21.11 -31.89
C LEU A 371 -8.36 -21.58 -30.89
N LYS A 372 -7.11 -21.67 -31.36
CA LYS A 372 -6.02 -22.25 -30.57
C LYS A 372 -5.47 -21.29 -29.52
N GLU A 373 -5.54 -20.00 -29.80
CA GLU A 373 -5.02 -18.92 -28.96
C GLU A 373 -6.07 -17.81 -28.93
N LEU A 374 -6.41 -17.27 -27.76
CA LEU A 374 -7.35 -16.15 -27.71
C LEU A 374 -6.71 -14.90 -28.35
N PRO A 375 -7.50 -13.94 -28.86
CA PRO A 375 -6.91 -12.87 -29.68
C PRO A 375 -5.91 -11.99 -28.90
N PHE A 376 -6.18 -11.68 -27.63
CA PHE A 376 -5.21 -11.01 -26.75
C PHE A 376 -3.93 -11.84 -26.53
N GLU A 377 -4.02 -13.16 -26.35
CA GLU A 377 -2.86 -14.06 -26.23
C GLU A 377 -2.03 -14.02 -27.52
N TYR A 378 -2.71 -14.08 -28.66
CA TYR A 378 -2.06 -14.05 -29.96
C TYR A 378 -1.30 -12.73 -30.18
N ARG A 379 -1.94 -11.59 -29.93
CA ARG A 379 -1.28 -10.27 -30.03
C ARG A 379 -0.05 -10.23 -29.14
N ALA A 380 -0.17 -10.79 -27.93
CA ALA A 380 0.90 -10.78 -26.96
C ALA A 380 2.16 -11.52 -27.39
N ILE A 381 1.98 -12.68 -28.02
CA ILE A 381 3.09 -13.47 -28.57
C ILE A 381 3.67 -12.77 -29.82
N SER A 382 2.81 -12.25 -30.69
CA SER A 382 3.21 -11.67 -31.98
C SER A 382 3.90 -10.31 -31.89
N GLU A 383 3.73 -9.57 -30.80
CA GLU A 383 4.33 -8.24 -30.60
C GLU A 383 5.53 -8.25 -29.65
N GLY A 384 5.98 -9.43 -29.20
CA GLY A 384 7.13 -9.56 -28.31
C GLY A 384 6.85 -9.12 -26.87
N GLY A 385 5.63 -9.39 -26.37
CA GLY A 385 5.18 -9.01 -25.03
C GLY A 385 4.00 -8.03 -24.98
N GLY A 386 3.34 -7.73 -26.12
CA GLY A 386 2.10 -6.91 -26.13
C GLY A 386 1.01 -7.51 -25.24
N ASP A 387 0.09 -6.76 -24.65
CA ASP A 387 -1.02 -7.21 -23.77
C ASP A 387 -0.76 -8.19 -22.58
N PHE A 388 0.39 -8.87 -22.45
CA PHE A 388 0.82 -9.67 -21.29
C PHE A 388 1.31 -8.77 -20.13
N HIS A 389 0.66 -7.62 -19.93
CA HIS A 389 0.92 -6.70 -18.82
C HIS A 389 -0.28 -6.58 -17.88
N ARG A 390 -1.43 -7.15 -18.24
CA ARG A 390 -2.66 -7.02 -17.45
C ARG A 390 -2.84 -8.18 -16.50
N TYR A 391 -3.05 -7.86 -15.23
CA TYR A 391 -3.44 -8.80 -14.20
C TYR A 391 -4.88 -9.27 -14.45
N ILE A 392 -5.19 -10.52 -14.13
CA ILE A 392 -6.49 -11.11 -14.46
C ILE A 392 -7.20 -11.47 -13.16
N GLY A 393 -8.27 -10.75 -12.85
CA GLY A 393 -9.15 -11.09 -11.74
C GLY A 393 -10.21 -12.11 -12.12
N ASN A 394 -10.48 -13.03 -11.20
CA ASN A 394 -11.64 -13.90 -11.18
C ASN A 394 -12.78 -13.17 -10.45
N SER A 395 -13.80 -12.74 -11.20
CA SER A 395 -14.93 -12.00 -10.64
C SER A 395 -15.77 -12.79 -9.64
N GLU A 396 -15.69 -14.12 -9.65
CA GLU A 396 -16.40 -15.00 -8.73
C GLU A 396 -15.64 -15.19 -7.41
N THR A 397 -14.34 -15.49 -7.46
CA THR A 397 -13.52 -15.76 -6.26
C THR A 397 -12.94 -14.49 -5.63
N LYS A 398 -12.90 -13.39 -6.38
CA LYS A 398 -12.17 -12.16 -6.00
C LYS A 398 -10.67 -12.36 -5.83
N GLU A 399 -10.10 -13.33 -6.55
CA GLU A 399 -8.66 -13.48 -6.65
C GLU A 399 -8.16 -12.93 -7.99
N TYR A 400 -6.91 -12.47 -8.06
CA TYR A 400 -6.24 -12.09 -9.29
C TYR A 400 -4.96 -12.91 -9.50
N VAL A 401 -4.61 -13.14 -10.75
CA VAL A 401 -3.36 -13.80 -11.16
C VAL A 401 -2.50 -12.85 -11.98
N GLU A 402 -1.19 -13.11 -11.98
CA GLU A 402 -0.22 -12.48 -12.88
C GLU A 402 -0.61 -12.66 -14.36
N PRO A 403 -0.21 -11.76 -15.28
CA PRO A 403 -0.57 -11.83 -16.69
C PRO A 403 -0.30 -13.20 -17.33
N THR A 404 0.82 -13.82 -16.98
CA THR A 404 1.26 -15.13 -17.52
C THR A 404 0.42 -16.31 -17.05
N ALA A 405 -0.33 -16.16 -15.96
CA ALA A 405 -1.17 -17.17 -15.35
C ALA A 405 -2.66 -17.06 -15.76
N TYR A 406 -2.99 -16.22 -16.74
CA TYR A 406 -4.38 -15.98 -17.18
C TYR A 406 -5.23 -17.23 -17.47
N LYS A 407 -4.60 -18.37 -17.81
CA LYS A 407 -5.30 -19.65 -18.06
C LYS A 407 -5.95 -20.23 -16.80
N GLU A 408 -5.52 -19.80 -15.62
CA GLU A 408 -6.06 -20.22 -14.33
C GLU A 408 -7.43 -19.59 -14.04
N VAL A 409 -7.73 -18.45 -14.65
CA VAL A 409 -9.04 -17.79 -14.52
C VAL A 409 -9.96 -18.24 -15.65
N PRO A 410 -11.16 -18.80 -15.38
CA PRO A 410 -12.16 -19.14 -16.39
C PRO A 410 -12.53 -17.92 -17.24
N VAL A 411 -12.71 -18.11 -18.56
CA VAL A 411 -12.99 -17.01 -19.50
C VAL A 411 -14.22 -16.20 -19.07
N GLU A 412 -15.27 -16.89 -18.64
CA GLU A 412 -16.51 -16.29 -18.15
C GLU A 412 -16.38 -15.55 -16.81
N ALA A 413 -15.21 -15.56 -16.16
CA ALA A 413 -14.96 -14.87 -14.90
C ALA A 413 -13.91 -13.75 -15.01
N ARG A 414 -13.27 -13.58 -16.17
CA ARG A 414 -12.14 -12.65 -16.31
C ARG A 414 -12.53 -11.17 -16.22
N ILE A 415 -11.69 -10.41 -15.53
CA ILE A 415 -11.58 -8.95 -15.60
C ILE A 415 -10.09 -8.62 -15.69
N PHE A 416 -9.71 -7.73 -16.60
CA PHE A 416 -8.32 -7.34 -16.80
C PHE A 416 -8.02 -6.01 -16.09
N PHE A 417 -7.03 -6.02 -15.22
CA PHE A 417 -6.53 -4.85 -14.48
C PHE A 417 -5.22 -4.36 -15.08
N ALA A 418 -4.97 -3.06 -15.01
CA ALA A 418 -3.74 -2.44 -15.46
C ALA A 418 -2.53 -2.80 -14.57
N SER A 419 -2.76 -3.10 -13.28
CA SER A 419 -1.73 -3.51 -12.33
C SER A 419 -2.32 -4.34 -11.18
N ALA A 420 -1.46 -4.94 -10.36
CA ALA A 420 -1.85 -5.63 -9.13
C ALA A 420 -2.53 -4.67 -8.16
N GLU A 421 -1.99 -3.45 -8.00
CA GLU A 421 -2.52 -2.42 -7.10
C GLU A 421 -3.93 -2.01 -7.51
N GLU A 422 -4.22 -1.94 -8.82
CA GLU A 422 -5.57 -1.68 -9.31
C GLU A 422 -6.52 -2.82 -8.91
N ALA A 423 -6.11 -4.08 -9.04
CA ALA A 423 -6.91 -5.22 -8.61
C ALA A 423 -7.19 -5.19 -7.10
N VAL A 424 -6.14 -4.96 -6.29
CA VAL A 424 -6.23 -4.85 -4.81
C VAL A 424 -7.15 -3.70 -4.41
N ALA A 425 -7.02 -2.53 -5.05
CA ALA A 425 -7.90 -1.39 -4.78
C ALA A 425 -9.39 -1.69 -5.07
N GLN A 426 -9.69 -2.70 -5.90
CA GLN A 426 -11.06 -3.17 -6.19
C GLN A 426 -11.48 -4.38 -5.36
N GLY A 427 -10.73 -4.72 -4.32
CA GLY A 427 -11.02 -5.82 -3.40
C GLY A 427 -10.73 -7.19 -3.98
N TYR A 428 -9.73 -7.30 -4.86
CA TYR A 428 -9.19 -8.59 -5.31
C TYR A 428 -7.91 -8.92 -4.53
N THR A 429 -7.69 -10.17 -4.18
CA THR A 429 -6.46 -10.67 -3.53
C THR A 429 -5.63 -11.48 -4.52
N ALA A 430 -4.32 -11.62 -4.32
CA ALA A 430 -3.50 -12.47 -5.18
C ALA A 430 -3.92 -13.95 -5.02
N ALA A 431 -4.12 -14.68 -6.12
CA ALA A 431 -4.48 -16.08 -6.07
C ALA A 431 -3.29 -16.90 -5.54
N GLY A 432 -3.54 -17.73 -4.52
CA GLY A 432 -2.51 -18.59 -3.92
C GLY A 432 -1.71 -17.94 -2.78
N GLU A 433 -2.01 -16.70 -2.41
CA GLU A 433 -1.58 -16.11 -1.14
C GLU A 433 -2.78 -16.12 -0.18
N GLU A 434 -2.65 -16.81 0.96
CA GLU A 434 -3.58 -16.63 2.08
C GLU A 434 -3.61 -15.12 2.40
N PRO A 435 -4.79 -14.52 2.69
CA PRO A 435 -4.87 -13.11 3.01
C PRO A 435 -3.97 -12.84 4.21
N VAL A 436 -2.85 -12.19 3.95
CA VAL A 436 -1.99 -11.67 4.99
C VAL A 436 -2.72 -10.45 5.55
N GLU A 437 -3.55 -10.63 6.58
CA GLU A 437 -3.87 -9.48 7.44
C GLU A 437 -2.53 -8.87 7.84
N GLU A 438 -2.33 -7.58 7.54
CA GLU A 438 -1.06 -6.88 7.80
C GLU A 438 -0.62 -7.02 9.28
N MET A 439 -1.59 -7.27 10.16
CA MET A 439 -1.41 -7.49 11.60
C MET A 439 -1.84 -8.91 11.99
N ILE A 440 -1.08 -9.54 12.88
CA ILE A 440 -1.47 -10.76 13.61
C ILE A 440 -2.04 -10.32 14.95
N GLU A 441 -3.25 -10.78 15.27
CA GLU A 441 -3.81 -10.65 16.62
C GLU A 441 -3.28 -11.78 17.51
N LEU A 442 -2.74 -11.45 18.67
CA LEU A 442 -2.31 -12.38 19.71
C LEU A 442 -2.84 -11.90 21.08
N GLN A 443 -3.50 -12.78 21.82
CA GLN A 443 -3.90 -12.54 23.20
C GLN A 443 -2.90 -13.18 24.16
N LEU A 444 -2.45 -12.42 25.15
CA LEU A 444 -1.64 -12.91 26.25
C LEU A 444 -2.46 -12.81 27.55
N LEU A 445 -2.88 -13.96 28.06
CA LEU A 445 -3.50 -14.05 29.38
C LEU A 445 -2.42 -14.35 30.41
N SER A 446 -2.36 -13.58 31.50
CA SER A 446 -1.25 -13.71 32.45
C SER A 446 -1.66 -13.70 33.91
N MET A 447 -0.94 -14.46 34.72
CA MET A 447 -1.05 -14.49 36.17
C MET A 447 0.30 -14.27 36.86
N ASN A 448 0.26 -13.81 38.10
CA ASN A 448 1.43 -13.67 38.95
C ASN A 448 1.05 -13.89 40.42
N ASP A 449 2.03 -14.28 41.24
CA ASP A 449 1.91 -14.34 42.69
C ASP A 449 0.69 -15.16 43.17
N LEU A 450 0.47 -16.33 42.56
CA LEU A 450 -0.61 -17.24 42.99
C LEU A 450 -0.33 -17.81 44.39
N HIS A 451 0.93 -18.02 44.75
CA HIS A 451 1.40 -18.58 46.02
C HIS A 451 0.59 -19.79 46.48
N GLY A 452 0.29 -20.72 45.56
CA GLY A 452 -0.56 -21.89 45.80
C GLY A 452 -1.86 -21.63 46.57
N LYS A 453 -2.45 -20.44 46.47
CA LYS A 453 -3.73 -20.06 47.11
C LYS A 453 -4.93 -20.58 46.34
N ILE A 454 -4.81 -21.79 45.80
CA ILE A 454 -5.75 -22.39 44.86
C ILE A 454 -7.18 -22.59 45.44
N ASP A 455 -7.32 -22.68 46.77
CA ASP A 455 -8.60 -22.87 47.47
C ASP A 455 -9.12 -21.62 48.22
N GLN A 456 -8.36 -20.52 48.25
CA GLN A 456 -8.69 -19.37 49.11
C GLN A 456 -9.70 -18.43 48.47
N GLN A 457 -10.55 -17.83 49.29
CA GLN A 457 -11.55 -16.84 48.86
C GLN A 457 -11.31 -15.50 49.57
N TYR A 458 -11.47 -14.41 48.83
CA TYR A 458 -11.20 -13.06 49.29
C TYR A 458 -12.41 -12.17 49.02
N THR A 459 -12.91 -11.50 50.06
CA THR A 459 -13.97 -10.48 49.89
C THR A 459 -13.34 -9.12 49.71
N LEU A 460 -13.54 -8.51 48.53
CA LEU A 460 -13.04 -7.16 48.22
C LEU A 460 -14.20 -6.20 47.97
N ASN A 461 -13.96 -4.92 48.25
CA ASN A 461 -14.88 -3.84 47.92
C ASN A 461 -14.27 -2.94 46.84
N ARG A 462 -14.45 -3.33 45.56
CA ARG A 462 -13.85 -2.62 44.41
C ARG A 462 -14.82 -1.62 43.75
N ASN A 463 -16.12 -1.87 43.84
CA ASN A 463 -17.19 -1.11 43.18
C ASN A 463 -18.23 -0.53 44.17
N GLY A 464 -17.97 -0.56 45.47
CA GLY A 464 -18.93 -0.20 46.52
C GLY A 464 -19.71 -1.39 47.08
N GLU A 465 -19.60 -2.57 46.48
CA GLU A 465 -20.19 -3.83 46.91
C GLU A 465 -19.12 -4.81 47.40
N ASN A 466 -19.50 -5.76 48.25
CA ASN A 466 -18.57 -6.78 48.77
C ASN A 466 -18.67 -8.04 47.92
N ASP A 467 -17.80 -8.15 46.93
CA ASP A 467 -17.73 -9.27 45.99
C ASP A 467 -16.66 -10.28 46.42
N VAL A 468 -16.79 -11.54 45.97
CA VAL A 468 -15.88 -12.64 46.34
C VAL A 468 -15.02 -13.03 45.14
N TYR A 469 -13.72 -13.11 45.37
CA TYR A 469 -12.67 -13.42 44.38
C TYR A 469 -11.74 -14.53 44.88
N GLY A 470 -10.84 -15.00 44.04
CA GLY A 470 -9.96 -16.14 44.31
C GLY A 470 -10.66 -17.46 44.02
N ARG A 471 -10.11 -18.58 44.52
CA ARG A 471 -10.49 -19.96 44.21
C ARG A 471 -10.30 -20.28 42.73
N MET A 472 -9.30 -21.12 42.46
CA MET A 472 -8.75 -21.25 41.12
C MET A 472 -9.72 -21.90 40.12
N ASP A 473 -10.74 -22.63 40.58
CA ASP A 473 -11.81 -23.14 39.73
C ASP A 473 -12.65 -22.01 39.10
N TYR A 474 -12.85 -20.88 39.76
CA TYR A 474 -13.55 -19.73 39.18
C TYR A 474 -12.65 -18.93 38.24
N THR A 475 -11.40 -18.68 38.65
CA THR A 475 -10.44 -17.94 37.83
C THR A 475 -10.08 -18.71 36.56
N ALA A 476 -9.96 -20.04 36.63
CA ALA A 476 -9.78 -20.90 35.46
C ALA A 476 -10.96 -20.81 34.49
N GLN A 477 -12.20 -20.79 35.00
CA GLN A 477 -13.36 -20.59 34.13
C GLN A 477 -13.34 -19.20 33.46
N ALA A 478 -12.97 -18.16 34.20
CA ALA A 478 -12.90 -16.80 33.65
C ALA A 478 -11.84 -16.68 32.54
N ILE A 479 -10.65 -17.24 32.75
CA ILE A 479 -9.58 -17.30 31.74
C ILE A 479 -10.04 -18.08 30.51
N LYS A 480 -10.63 -19.27 30.71
CA LYS A 480 -11.16 -20.11 29.63
C LYS A 480 -12.28 -19.47 28.81
N GLU A 481 -13.03 -18.54 29.39
CA GLU A 481 -14.01 -17.74 28.65
C GLU A 481 -13.33 -16.65 27.80
N ARG A 482 -12.26 -16.03 28.30
CA ARG A 482 -11.46 -15.05 27.53
C ARG A 482 -10.69 -15.70 26.39
N GLU A 483 -10.10 -16.89 26.61
CA GLU A 483 -9.42 -17.66 25.55
C GLU A 483 -10.33 -17.97 24.35
N GLN A 484 -11.66 -17.97 24.52
CA GLN A 484 -12.60 -18.20 23.41
C GLN A 484 -12.82 -16.95 22.55
N GLU A 485 -12.33 -15.79 22.97
CA GLU A 485 -12.44 -14.52 22.26
C GLU A 485 -11.36 -14.37 21.18
N ASN A 486 -10.24 -15.09 21.29
CA ASN A 486 -9.13 -15.08 20.34
C ASN A 486 -8.55 -16.49 20.09
N GLU A 487 -8.45 -16.91 18.82
CA GLU A 487 -7.89 -18.23 18.46
C GLU A 487 -6.37 -18.32 18.73
N ASN A 488 -5.68 -17.18 18.71
CA ASN A 488 -4.26 -17.05 19.03
C ASN A 488 -4.11 -16.53 20.47
N THR A 489 -4.24 -17.43 21.44
CA THR A 489 -4.09 -17.08 22.87
C THR A 489 -2.97 -17.87 23.52
N LEU A 490 -2.13 -17.19 24.31
CA LEU A 490 -1.13 -17.82 25.16
C LEU A 490 -1.40 -17.49 26.64
N LEU A 491 -1.36 -18.51 27.49
CA LEU A 491 -1.51 -18.38 28.94
C LEU A 491 -0.14 -18.44 29.62
N ILE A 492 0.29 -17.33 30.24
CA ILE A 492 1.65 -17.16 30.77
C ILE A 492 1.68 -16.76 32.25
N HIS A 493 2.83 -16.86 32.92
CA HIS A 493 2.95 -16.35 34.31
C HIS A 493 4.28 -15.67 34.65
N ALA A 494 4.22 -14.67 35.53
CA ALA A 494 5.38 -13.88 35.98
C ALA A 494 6.01 -14.37 37.31
N GLY A 495 5.69 -15.58 37.77
CA GLY A 495 6.37 -16.25 38.90
C GLY A 495 5.61 -16.17 40.23
N ASP A 496 6.18 -16.77 41.28
CA ASP A 496 5.55 -17.06 42.59
C ASP A 496 4.19 -17.74 42.43
N MET A 497 4.15 -18.75 41.56
CA MET A 497 2.96 -19.58 41.39
C MET A 497 2.84 -20.57 42.55
N ILE A 498 3.99 -21.03 43.06
CA ILE A 498 4.12 -21.93 44.20
C ILE A 498 4.86 -21.24 45.37
N GLY A 499 4.92 -21.90 46.53
CA GLY A 499 5.47 -21.34 47.77
C GLY A 499 4.57 -20.30 48.44
N GLY A 500 4.73 -20.12 49.76
CA GLY A 500 3.77 -19.36 50.58
C GLY A 500 2.37 -19.99 50.64
N SER A 501 2.23 -21.25 50.22
CA SER A 501 0.98 -21.92 49.87
C SER A 501 -0.03 -22.13 50.98
N SER A 502 -1.30 -22.26 50.57
CA SER A 502 -2.37 -22.77 51.43
C SER A 502 -2.15 -24.26 51.75
N PRO A 503 -2.71 -24.81 52.84
CA PRO A 503 -2.47 -26.21 53.21
C PRO A 503 -2.82 -27.23 52.11
N VAL A 504 -3.84 -26.96 51.29
CA VAL A 504 -4.24 -27.84 50.17
C VAL A 504 -3.14 -28.05 49.14
N SER A 505 -2.20 -27.11 49.04
CA SER A 505 -1.06 -27.21 48.14
C SER A 505 0.26 -27.46 48.89
N ALA A 506 0.53 -26.70 49.95
CA ALA A 506 1.78 -26.77 50.72
C ALA A 506 2.06 -28.16 51.31
N LEU A 507 1.04 -28.85 51.84
CA LEU A 507 1.20 -30.17 52.45
C LEU A 507 1.52 -31.27 51.44
N LEU A 508 1.36 -30.97 50.15
CA LEU A 508 1.61 -31.86 49.02
C LEU A 508 2.69 -31.27 48.09
N GLN A 509 3.58 -30.45 48.65
CA GLN A 509 4.77 -29.92 47.97
C GLN A 509 4.41 -29.12 46.70
N ASP A 510 3.31 -28.39 46.76
CA ASP A 510 2.78 -27.53 45.68
C ASP A 510 2.43 -28.22 44.36
N GLU A 511 2.51 -29.56 44.31
CA GLU A 511 2.08 -30.35 43.16
C GLU A 511 0.61 -30.14 42.79
N PRO A 512 -0.34 -29.93 43.73
CA PRO A 512 -1.72 -29.56 43.39
C PRO A 512 -1.82 -28.25 42.60
N THR A 513 -0.99 -27.26 42.91
CA THR A 513 -0.94 -26.02 42.12
C THR A 513 -0.48 -26.31 40.70
N VAL A 514 0.59 -27.09 40.53
CA VAL A 514 1.09 -27.43 39.19
C VAL A 514 0.11 -28.28 38.40
N GLU A 515 -0.60 -29.23 39.03
CA GLU A 515 -1.65 -30.00 38.35
C GLU A 515 -2.77 -29.08 37.82
N ILE A 516 -3.15 -28.05 38.57
CA ILE A 516 -4.12 -27.05 38.11
C ILE A 516 -3.54 -26.22 36.95
N MET A 517 -2.29 -25.77 37.03
CA MET A 517 -1.66 -25.01 35.94
C MET A 517 -1.57 -25.85 34.66
N ASN A 518 -1.17 -27.12 34.77
CA ASN A 518 -1.12 -28.04 33.65
C ASN A 518 -2.51 -28.31 33.04
N GLU A 519 -3.56 -28.40 33.86
CA GLU A 519 -4.96 -28.57 33.41
C GLU A 519 -5.50 -27.31 32.72
N MET A 520 -5.11 -26.13 33.22
CA MET A 520 -5.47 -24.85 32.60
C MET A 520 -4.74 -24.62 31.27
N GLY A 521 -3.59 -25.27 31.04
CA GLY A 521 -2.86 -25.18 29.79
C GLY A 521 -1.95 -23.96 29.70
N PHE A 522 -1.25 -23.61 30.79
CA PHE A 522 -0.18 -22.61 30.71
C PHE A 522 0.85 -22.99 29.64
N ASP A 523 1.34 -22.00 28.89
CA ASP A 523 2.26 -22.17 27.76
C ASP A 523 3.72 -21.96 28.16
N LEU A 524 3.97 -21.00 29.06
CA LEU A 524 5.28 -20.69 29.62
C LEU A 524 5.19 -19.78 30.86
N GLY A 525 6.28 -19.67 31.61
CA GLY A 525 6.37 -18.75 32.72
C GLY A 525 7.80 -18.51 33.21
N THR A 526 7.95 -17.66 34.21
CA THR A 526 9.22 -17.47 34.94
C THR A 526 9.14 -17.91 36.40
N VAL A 527 10.27 -17.93 37.09
CA VAL A 527 10.37 -18.22 38.51
C VAL A 527 10.48 -16.91 39.30
N GLY A 528 9.75 -16.83 40.39
CA GLY A 528 9.92 -15.85 41.45
C GLY A 528 10.77 -16.38 42.60
N ASN A 529 10.77 -15.67 43.72
CA ASN A 529 11.61 -16.05 44.86
C ASN A 529 11.07 -17.30 45.57
N HIS A 530 9.76 -17.51 45.61
CA HIS A 530 9.14 -18.61 46.34
C HIS A 530 9.33 -19.97 45.67
N GLU A 531 9.59 -20.00 44.35
CA GLU A 531 10.05 -21.21 43.66
C GLU A 531 11.36 -21.78 44.21
N PHE A 532 12.13 -20.99 44.99
CA PHE A 532 13.39 -21.41 45.63
C PHE A 532 13.26 -21.76 47.11
N ASP A 533 12.06 -21.71 47.71
CA ASP A 533 11.87 -21.92 49.16
C ASP A 533 12.47 -23.25 49.65
N GLU A 534 12.26 -24.33 48.87
CA GLU A 534 12.75 -25.69 49.15
C GLU A 534 14.07 -26.02 48.43
N GLY A 535 14.61 -25.06 47.68
CA GLY A 535 15.93 -25.10 47.04
C GLY A 535 15.97 -25.67 45.62
N LEU A 536 17.15 -25.58 45.00
CA LEU A 536 17.33 -25.82 43.55
C LEU A 536 16.96 -27.25 43.10
N ASP A 537 17.26 -28.26 43.91
CA ASP A 537 16.93 -29.65 43.57
C ASP A 537 15.41 -29.85 43.53
N GLU A 538 14.68 -29.21 44.45
CA GLU A 538 13.23 -29.27 44.48
C GLU A 538 12.62 -28.45 43.35
N LEU A 539 13.13 -27.25 43.05
CA LEU A 539 12.72 -26.50 41.85
C LEU A 539 12.89 -27.34 40.58
N LYS A 540 14.03 -28.02 40.42
CA LYS A 540 14.26 -28.92 39.28
C LYS A 540 13.28 -30.09 39.26
N ARG A 541 12.89 -30.64 40.42
CA ARG A 541 11.87 -31.68 40.51
C ARG A 541 10.50 -31.12 40.12
N MET A 542 10.14 -29.93 40.60
CA MET A 542 8.88 -29.25 40.25
C MET A 542 8.77 -29.03 38.75
N VAL A 543 9.86 -28.64 38.09
CA VAL A 543 9.90 -28.48 36.63
C VAL A 543 9.87 -29.83 35.89
N ASN A 544 10.76 -30.78 36.24
CA ASN A 544 11.00 -31.99 35.44
C ASN A 544 10.13 -33.21 35.82
N GLY A 545 9.43 -33.15 36.94
CA GLY A 545 8.73 -34.29 37.53
C GLY A 545 9.63 -35.21 38.36
N GLY A 546 9.00 -36.14 39.07
CA GLY A 546 9.64 -37.12 39.94
C GLY A 546 9.08 -37.11 41.36
N ASP A 547 9.21 -38.24 42.07
CA ASP A 547 8.73 -38.37 43.44
C ASP A 547 9.57 -37.50 44.40
N HIS A 548 8.90 -36.81 45.33
CA HIS A 548 9.57 -36.05 46.38
C HIS A 548 10.44 -36.97 47.27
N PRO A 549 11.70 -36.61 47.60
CA PRO A 549 12.64 -37.48 48.32
C PRO A 549 12.13 -37.97 49.69
N ASP A 550 11.36 -37.12 50.38
CA ASP A 550 10.76 -37.47 51.68
C ASP A 550 9.35 -38.09 51.57
N GLY A 551 8.84 -38.29 50.34
CA GLY A 551 7.52 -38.87 50.08
C GLY A 551 6.35 -37.99 50.51
N LEU A 552 6.54 -36.66 50.49
CA LEU A 552 5.56 -35.65 50.89
C LEU A 552 4.69 -35.14 49.73
N GLY A 553 5.06 -35.45 48.48
CA GLY A 553 4.30 -35.12 47.29
C GLY A 553 3.33 -36.23 46.85
N THR A 554 2.75 -36.07 45.67
CA THR A 554 1.87 -37.05 45.04
C THR A 554 2.67 -38.12 44.29
N ALA A 555 2.09 -39.31 44.15
CA ALA A 555 2.76 -40.42 43.50
C ALA A 555 2.87 -40.21 41.98
N GLY A 556 4.09 -40.22 41.44
CA GLY A 556 4.32 -40.12 40.00
C GLY A 556 4.11 -38.72 39.43
N TYR A 557 4.45 -37.69 40.21
CA TYR A 557 4.42 -36.29 39.79
C TYR A 557 5.12 -36.08 38.44
N GLN A 558 4.44 -35.42 37.50
CA GLN A 558 4.86 -35.33 36.10
C GLN A 558 5.68 -34.07 35.77
N GLY A 559 5.75 -33.11 36.68
CA GLY A 559 6.38 -31.82 36.42
C GLY A 559 5.44 -30.81 35.78
N MET A 560 5.96 -29.61 35.52
CA MET A 560 5.30 -28.59 34.72
C MET A 560 5.38 -29.00 33.24
N ASN A 561 4.25 -28.93 32.52
CA ASN A 561 4.19 -29.34 31.11
C ASN A 561 4.43 -28.17 30.13
N PHE A 562 4.98 -27.07 30.64
CA PHE A 562 5.23 -25.82 29.94
C PHE A 562 6.64 -25.30 30.22
N ASP A 563 7.09 -24.32 29.42
CA ASP A 563 8.45 -23.79 29.53
C ASP A 563 8.60 -22.90 30.77
N VAL A 564 9.63 -23.14 31.58
CA VAL A 564 9.95 -22.33 32.77
C VAL A 564 11.29 -21.64 32.55
N LEU A 565 11.28 -20.31 32.58
CA LEU A 565 12.36 -19.46 32.08
C LEU A 565 13.04 -18.67 33.20
N CYS A 566 14.35 -18.48 33.12
CA CYS A 566 15.05 -17.47 33.91
C CYS A 566 16.46 -17.19 33.37
N ALA A 567 16.66 -16.02 32.78
CA ALA A 567 17.89 -15.60 32.13
C ALA A 567 19.01 -15.24 33.12
N ASN A 568 18.67 -14.70 34.29
CA ASN A 568 19.65 -14.28 35.28
C ASN A 568 19.92 -15.31 36.38
N CYS A 569 19.30 -16.48 36.28
CA CYS A 569 19.39 -17.59 37.21
C CYS A 569 20.54 -18.52 36.87
N VAL A 570 21.69 -18.39 37.54
CA VAL A 570 22.93 -19.13 37.20
C VAL A 570 23.48 -19.99 38.34
N GLN A 571 24.19 -21.05 37.96
CA GLN A 571 24.99 -21.84 38.90
C GLN A 571 26.27 -21.08 39.26
N GLU A 572 26.55 -20.89 40.56
CA GLU A 572 27.71 -20.11 41.04
C GLU A 572 29.06 -20.63 40.49
N ASP A 573 29.19 -21.95 40.39
CA ASP A 573 30.45 -22.60 40.01
C ASP A 573 30.77 -22.49 38.51
N THR A 574 29.74 -22.48 37.64
CA THR A 574 29.92 -22.53 36.17
C THR A 574 29.52 -21.24 35.47
N GLY A 575 28.64 -20.44 36.08
CA GLY A 575 27.99 -19.30 35.44
C GLY A 575 26.95 -19.70 34.39
N GLU A 576 26.64 -20.99 34.24
CA GLU A 576 25.62 -21.47 33.30
C GLU A 576 24.23 -21.32 33.90
N THR A 577 23.24 -20.97 33.08
CA THR A 577 21.85 -20.92 33.52
C THR A 577 21.34 -22.33 33.84
N TYR A 578 20.52 -22.47 34.88
CA TYR A 578 19.89 -23.75 35.23
C TYR A 578 18.47 -23.91 34.67
N LEU A 579 17.89 -22.83 34.17
CA LEU A 579 16.69 -22.81 33.33
C LEU A 579 17.05 -22.18 31.96
N PRO A 580 16.26 -22.45 30.91
CA PRO A 580 16.37 -21.69 29.67
C PRO A 580 16.21 -20.18 29.93
N PRO A 581 17.02 -19.32 29.31
CA PRO A 581 16.89 -17.86 29.49
C PRO A 581 15.62 -17.30 28.83
N TYR A 582 15.24 -17.88 27.68
CA TYR A 582 14.09 -17.49 26.89
C TYR A 582 13.46 -18.70 26.18
N ALA A 583 12.25 -18.52 25.67
CA ALA A 583 11.59 -19.42 24.73
C ALA A 583 11.02 -18.62 23.54
N ILE A 584 10.79 -19.29 22.43
CA ILE A 584 10.16 -18.72 21.23
C ILE A 584 8.86 -19.49 20.98
N LYS A 585 7.75 -18.77 20.78
CA LYS A 585 6.47 -19.34 20.35
C LYS A 585 6.12 -18.80 18.96
N GLU A 586 5.68 -19.68 18.07
CA GLU A 586 5.23 -19.31 16.72
C GLU A 586 3.72 -19.05 16.76
N VAL A 587 3.29 -17.87 16.29
CA VAL A 587 1.89 -17.46 16.16
C VAL A 587 1.67 -16.99 14.73
N ASP A 588 0.82 -17.71 13.99
CA ASP A 588 0.51 -17.43 12.57
C ASP A 588 1.74 -17.15 11.68
N GLY A 589 2.84 -17.85 11.93
CA GLY A 589 4.09 -17.76 11.16
C GLY A 589 5.05 -16.64 11.61
N VAL A 590 4.74 -15.90 12.68
CA VAL A 590 5.66 -14.97 13.34
C VAL A 590 6.15 -15.54 14.67
N GLU A 591 7.44 -15.42 14.92
CA GLU A 591 8.10 -15.86 16.15
C GLU A 591 8.01 -14.76 17.21
N VAL A 592 7.53 -15.10 18.41
CA VAL A 592 7.46 -14.21 19.58
C VAL A 592 8.41 -14.73 20.66
N GLY A 593 9.32 -13.87 21.11
CA GLY A 593 10.31 -14.18 22.13
C GLY A 593 9.79 -13.87 23.53
N PHE A 594 9.99 -14.81 24.45
CA PHE A 594 9.66 -14.63 25.87
C PHE A 594 10.91 -14.81 26.72
N ILE A 595 11.25 -13.83 27.54
CA ILE A 595 12.44 -13.85 28.40
C ILE A 595 11.98 -13.90 29.86
N GLY A 596 12.52 -14.83 30.65
CA GLY A 596 12.26 -14.87 32.10
C GLY A 596 13.35 -14.15 32.88
N VAL A 597 13.00 -13.42 33.94
CA VAL A 597 13.98 -12.80 34.84
C VAL A 597 13.43 -12.70 36.27
N ASN A 598 14.30 -12.93 37.25
CA ASN A 598 13.96 -12.87 38.68
C ASN A 598 14.76 -11.75 39.37
N THR A 599 14.18 -11.11 40.39
CA THR A 599 14.89 -10.10 41.16
C THR A 599 16.12 -10.66 41.90
N GLN A 600 17.21 -9.90 41.91
CA GLN A 600 18.38 -10.17 42.77
C GLN A 600 18.05 -10.13 44.27
N GLU A 601 16.93 -9.49 44.65
CA GLU A 601 16.50 -9.40 46.05
C GLU A 601 16.16 -10.77 46.65
N THR A 602 15.87 -11.78 45.81
CA THR A 602 15.65 -13.18 46.20
C THR A 602 16.73 -13.71 47.14
N MET A 603 17.99 -13.30 46.94
CA MET A 603 19.12 -13.69 47.81
C MET A 603 18.95 -13.28 49.29
N ASN A 604 18.13 -12.29 49.56
CA ASN A 604 17.86 -11.76 50.90
C ASN A 604 16.52 -12.23 51.47
N MET A 605 15.66 -12.86 50.65
CA MET A 605 14.30 -13.25 51.00
C MET A 605 14.17 -14.76 51.26
N VAL A 606 14.98 -15.56 50.55
CA VAL A 606 15.00 -17.02 50.71
C VAL A 606 16.07 -17.43 51.71
N MET A 607 15.85 -18.55 52.39
CA MET A 607 16.82 -19.12 53.32
C MET A 607 18.16 -19.41 52.60
N PRO A 608 19.31 -18.98 53.13
CA PRO A 608 20.61 -19.19 52.46
C PRO A 608 20.95 -20.64 52.14
N ALA A 609 20.39 -21.60 52.89
CA ALA A 609 20.56 -23.03 52.63
C ALA A 609 19.82 -23.50 51.36
N SER A 610 18.71 -22.86 51.00
CA SER A 610 17.94 -23.20 49.79
C SER A 610 18.60 -22.65 48.52
N LEU A 611 19.46 -21.63 48.65
CA LEU A 611 20.19 -21.00 47.54
C LEU A 611 21.62 -21.53 47.37
N GLU A 612 21.95 -22.69 47.93
CA GLU A 612 23.29 -23.28 47.74
C GLU A 612 23.59 -23.50 46.24
N ASN A 613 24.68 -22.90 45.76
CA ASN A 613 25.14 -22.88 44.37
C ASN A 613 24.22 -22.10 43.39
N VAL A 614 23.34 -21.23 43.89
CA VAL A 614 22.48 -20.36 43.07
C VAL A 614 22.96 -18.91 43.18
N ALA A 615 23.10 -18.25 42.03
CA ALA A 615 23.29 -16.81 41.96
C ALA A 615 22.32 -16.16 40.97
N PHE A 616 21.97 -14.91 41.24
CA PHE A 616 21.16 -14.06 40.37
C PHE A 616 22.05 -12.96 39.78
N THR A 617 22.30 -13.00 38.48
CA THR A 617 23.05 -11.94 37.79
C THR A 617 22.20 -10.69 37.60
N ASP A 618 22.84 -9.59 37.19
CA ASP A 618 22.15 -8.33 36.88
C ASP A 618 21.03 -8.55 35.85
N GLU A 619 19.83 -8.11 36.19
CA GLU A 619 18.59 -8.35 35.44
C GLU A 619 18.64 -7.71 34.05
N VAL A 620 19.08 -6.44 33.98
CA VAL A 620 19.22 -5.69 32.71
C VAL A 620 20.19 -6.39 31.78
N THR A 621 21.37 -6.77 32.28
CA THR A 621 22.40 -7.44 31.50
C THR A 621 21.91 -8.79 30.98
N ALA A 622 21.20 -9.56 31.81
CA ALA A 622 20.67 -10.86 31.41
C ALA A 622 19.56 -10.73 30.35
N VAL A 623 18.63 -9.78 30.51
CA VAL A 623 17.59 -9.52 29.51
C VAL A 623 18.21 -9.07 28.19
N ASN A 624 19.14 -8.13 28.19
CA ASN A 624 19.76 -7.65 26.95
C ASN A 624 20.56 -8.74 26.22
N ASN A 625 21.24 -9.63 26.94
CA ASN A 625 21.91 -10.78 26.30
C ASN A 625 20.90 -11.73 25.64
N ALA A 626 19.72 -11.94 26.26
CA ALA A 626 18.66 -12.76 25.67
C ALA A 626 18.01 -12.07 24.46
N VAL A 627 17.81 -10.75 24.51
CA VAL A 627 17.37 -9.94 23.36
C VAL A 627 18.35 -10.08 22.19
N ASP A 628 19.65 -9.90 22.43
CA ASP A 628 20.70 -10.06 21.41
C ASP A 628 20.62 -11.44 20.73
N ASP A 629 20.43 -12.50 21.52
CA ASP A 629 20.31 -13.87 21.01
C ASP A 629 19.01 -14.09 20.20
N LEU A 630 17.89 -13.48 20.61
CA LEU A 630 16.59 -13.55 19.93
C LEU A 630 16.61 -12.78 18.60
N GLN A 631 17.12 -11.54 18.60
CA GLN A 631 17.25 -10.73 17.38
C GLN A 631 18.25 -11.34 16.40
N ALA A 632 19.31 -12.00 16.87
CA ALA A 632 20.20 -12.76 16.00
C ALA A 632 19.50 -13.93 15.27
N GLN A 633 18.37 -14.40 15.79
CA GLN A 633 17.49 -15.40 15.17
C GLN A 633 16.39 -14.78 14.30
N GLY A 634 16.22 -13.45 14.32
CA GLY A 634 15.20 -12.72 13.56
C GLY A 634 13.86 -12.60 14.27
N VAL A 635 13.85 -12.76 15.60
CA VAL A 635 12.70 -12.51 16.48
C VAL A 635 12.71 -11.05 16.89
N GLU A 636 11.66 -10.31 16.58
CA GLU A 636 11.57 -8.86 16.87
C GLU A 636 10.52 -8.57 17.96
N ALA A 637 9.36 -9.25 17.95
CA ALA A 637 8.39 -9.16 19.06
C ALA A 637 8.92 -9.84 20.33
N ILE A 638 9.21 -9.06 21.40
CA ILE A 638 9.83 -9.57 22.63
C ILE A 638 9.06 -9.15 23.89
N VAL A 639 8.72 -10.16 24.69
CA VAL A 639 8.03 -10.05 25.98
C VAL A 639 8.95 -10.50 27.11
N VAL A 640 8.98 -9.76 28.21
CA VAL A 640 9.73 -10.11 29.42
C VAL A 640 8.76 -10.49 30.54
N LEU A 641 8.93 -11.68 31.10
CA LEU A 641 8.32 -12.14 32.34
C LEU A 641 9.29 -11.81 33.48
N ALA A 642 9.03 -10.70 34.17
CA ALA A 642 9.90 -10.18 35.21
C ALA A 642 9.27 -10.37 36.58
N HIS A 643 9.83 -11.28 37.38
CA HIS A 643 9.48 -11.38 38.78
C HIS A 643 10.15 -10.25 39.58
N MET A 644 9.65 -9.03 39.36
CA MET A 644 10.20 -7.77 39.87
C MET A 644 9.07 -6.80 40.21
N PRO A 645 9.22 -5.99 41.27
CA PRO A 645 8.18 -5.10 41.76
C PRO A 645 7.93 -3.90 40.84
N ALA A 646 6.66 -3.52 40.73
CA ALA A 646 6.23 -2.30 40.05
C ALA A 646 5.12 -1.59 40.85
N THR A 647 5.10 -0.26 40.85
CA THR A 647 4.03 0.53 41.48
C THR A 647 3.54 1.59 40.50
N GLN A 648 2.26 1.56 40.18
CA GLN A 648 1.63 2.51 39.28
C GLN A 648 1.48 3.89 39.93
N SER A 649 1.78 4.93 39.15
CA SER A 649 1.64 6.34 39.52
C SER A 649 1.06 7.12 38.32
N GLY A 650 -0.26 7.24 38.27
CA GLY A 650 -0.97 7.79 37.11
C GLY A 650 -0.87 6.83 35.93
N ASP A 651 -0.47 7.35 34.76
CA ASP A 651 -0.32 6.56 33.53
C ASP A 651 1.08 5.90 33.40
N SER A 652 1.94 6.06 34.40
CA SER A 652 3.32 5.52 34.42
C SER A 652 3.57 4.65 35.66
N ALA A 653 4.74 4.02 35.76
CA ALA A 653 5.13 3.17 36.88
C ALA A 653 6.51 3.54 37.45
N THR A 654 6.72 3.12 38.71
CA THR A 654 7.96 3.22 39.47
C THR A 654 8.33 1.85 40.04
N GLY A 655 9.54 1.69 40.58
CA GLY A 655 10.04 0.41 41.10
C GLY A 655 10.99 -0.28 40.13
N ALA A 656 11.43 -1.48 40.51
CA ALA A 656 12.50 -2.19 39.82
C ALA A 656 12.14 -2.52 38.37
N SER A 657 10.90 -2.90 38.06
CA SER A 657 10.48 -3.16 36.67
C SER A 657 10.44 -1.89 35.82
N ALA A 658 10.18 -0.72 36.43
CA ALA A 658 10.27 0.56 35.73
C ALA A 658 11.73 0.98 35.50
N ASP A 659 12.64 0.58 36.37
CA ASP A 659 14.08 0.76 36.13
C ASP A 659 14.59 -0.22 35.08
N LEU A 660 14.11 -1.46 35.07
CA LEU A 660 14.39 -2.44 34.01
C LEU A 660 13.97 -1.87 32.64
N ALA A 661 12.72 -1.42 32.49
CA ALA A 661 12.18 -0.85 31.25
C ALA A 661 13.04 0.29 30.64
N ARG A 662 13.69 1.10 31.49
CA ARG A 662 14.55 2.23 31.06
C ARG A 662 15.96 1.85 30.65
N ASN A 663 16.39 0.63 30.96
CA ASN A 663 17.78 0.20 30.80
C ASN A 663 17.93 -1.05 29.93
N VAL A 664 16.85 -1.77 29.66
CA VAL A 664 16.83 -2.84 28.66
C VAL A 664 16.70 -2.29 27.25
N ASP A 665 17.04 -3.10 26.26
CA ASP A 665 16.95 -2.75 24.85
C ASP A 665 15.52 -2.32 24.46
N ASP A 666 15.44 -1.42 23.48
CA ASP A 666 14.17 -0.90 22.98
C ASP A 666 13.34 -1.92 22.21
N ALA A 667 13.94 -3.05 21.80
CA ALA A 667 13.24 -4.19 21.25
C ALA A 667 12.32 -4.93 22.25
N VAL A 668 12.39 -4.61 23.55
CA VAL A 668 11.43 -5.15 24.53
C VAL A 668 10.15 -4.32 24.53
N ASP A 669 9.02 -4.95 24.25
CA ASP A 669 7.73 -4.25 24.14
C ASP A 669 6.91 -4.28 25.44
N ILE A 670 6.91 -5.43 26.11
CA ILE A 670 6.05 -5.71 27.27
C ILE A 670 6.85 -6.37 28.38
N ILE A 671 6.66 -5.88 29.61
CA ILE A 671 7.21 -6.42 30.85
C ILE A 671 6.04 -6.79 31.77
N TYR A 672 5.86 -8.10 32.00
CA TYR A 672 4.98 -8.59 33.05
C TYR A 672 5.72 -8.56 34.38
N ALA A 673 5.39 -7.59 35.24
CA ALA A 673 5.91 -7.44 36.59
C ALA A 673 5.17 -8.36 37.58
N ALA A 674 5.72 -8.55 38.78
CA ALA A 674 5.13 -9.37 39.84
C ALA A 674 5.68 -8.95 41.23
N HIS A 675 5.71 -9.88 42.19
CA HIS A 675 6.43 -9.82 43.46
C HIS A 675 5.78 -8.95 44.54
N ASN A 676 5.33 -7.73 44.21
CA ASN A 676 4.76 -6.81 45.20
C ASN A 676 3.22 -6.74 45.22
N HIS A 677 2.56 -7.62 44.46
CA HIS A 677 1.12 -7.89 44.49
C HIS A 677 0.28 -6.66 44.17
N GLN A 678 0.72 -5.86 43.20
CA GLN A 678 0.05 -4.64 42.76
C GLN A 678 -0.80 -4.89 41.51
N GLU A 679 -1.75 -3.98 41.29
CA GLU A 679 -2.43 -3.82 40.00
C GLU A 679 -1.64 -2.77 39.21
N VAL A 680 -1.04 -3.16 38.08
CA VAL A 680 -0.26 -2.24 37.23
C VAL A 680 -0.65 -2.42 35.77
N THR A 681 -0.97 -1.31 35.13
CA THR A 681 -1.15 -1.18 33.68
C THR A 681 -0.66 0.21 33.29
N ALA A 682 0.62 0.29 32.94
CA ALA A 682 1.31 1.56 32.74
C ALA A 682 2.40 1.46 31.67
N VAL A 683 2.78 2.59 31.10
CA VAL A 683 3.88 2.65 30.12
C VAL A 683 5.08 3.39 30.71
N VAL A 684 6.26 2.80 30.56
CA VAL A 684 7.55 3.41 30.93
C VAL A 684 8.51 3.18 29.78
N ASP A 685 9.07 4.29 29.26
CA ASP A 685 10.06 4.24 28.18
C ASP A 685 9.59 3.46 26.94
N SER A 686 8.34 3.71 26.54
CA SER A 686 7.62 3.04 25.46
C SER A 686 7.32 1.56 25.67
N LYS A 687 7.62 1.00 26.85
CA LYS A 687 7.37 -0.41 27.19
C LYS A 687 6.18 -0.52 28.13
N TRP A 688 5.29 -1.48 27.89
CA TRP A 688 4.18 -1.77 28.79
C TRP A 688 4.68 -2.49 30.04
N ILE A 689 4.19 -2.08 31.20
CA ILE A 689 4.40 -2.77 32.48
C ILE A 689 3.04 -3.21 33.01
N ILE A 690 2.90 -4.52 33.22
CA ILE A 690 1.62 -5.17 33.52
C ILE A 690 1.78 -6.05 34.76
N GLN A 691 0.86 -5.96 35.72
CA GLN A 691 0.81 -6.83 36.91
C GLN A 691 -0.64 -7.02 37.37
N ALA A 692 -1.01 -8.27 37.66
CA ALA A 692 -2.40 -8.68 37.87
C ALA A 692 -2.72 -9.07 39.32
N SER A 693 -2.43 -8.18 40.29
CA SER A 693 -2.71 -8.44 41.72
C SER A 693 -2.02 -9.74 42.19
N GLU A 694 -2.71 -10.61 42.91
CA GLU A 694 -2.15 -11.82 43.53
C GLU A 694 -3.24 -12.86 43.86
N TYR A 695 -2.82 -14.07 44.25
CA TYR A 695 -3.63 -15.15 44.85
C TYR A 695 -4.81 -15.62 43.99
N GLY A 696 -4.70 -15.49 42.67
CA GLY A 696 -5.75 -15.87 41.73
C GLY A 696 -7.02 -15.01 41.83
N LYS A 697 -6.95 -13.81 42.44
CA LYS A 697 -8.08 -12.87 42.47
C LYS A 697 -8.34 -12.23 41.10
N ALA A 698 -7.29 -12.09 40.30
CA ALA A 698 -7.28 -11.46 38.99
C ALA A 698 -6.29 -12.12 38.04
N PHE A 699 -6.40 -11.79 36.76
CA PHE A 699 -5.45 -12.09 35.69
C PHE A 699 -5.38 -10.88 34.73
N ALA A 700 -4.29 -10.77 33.99
CA ALA A 700 -4.17 -9.77 32.92
C ALA A 700 -4.72 -10.35 31.62
N ASP A 701 -5.45 -9.54 30.87
CA ASP A 701 -5.92 -9.81 29.51
C ASP A 701 -5.29 -8.75 28.60
N VAL A 702 -4.41 -9.18 27.70
CA VAL A 702 -3.55 -8.31 26.89
C VAL A 702 -3.64 -8.70 25.43
N ASP A 703 -4.34 -7.88 24.64
CA ASP A 703 -4.41 -8.02 23.19
C ASP A 703 -3.25 -7.26 22.55
N ILE A 704 -2.48 -7.96 21.71
CA ILE A 704 -1.36 -7.39 20.96
C ILE A 704 -1.56 -7.59 19.46
N GLN A 705 -1.20 -6.57 18.69
CA GLN A 705 -1.15 -6.64 17.23
C GLN A 705 0.31 -6.69 16.81
N ILE A 706 0.71 -7.71 16.06
CA ILE A 706 2.07 -7.86 15.53
C ILE A 706 2.07 -7.56 14.04
N ASP A 707 2.90 -6.62 13.60
CA ASP A 707 3.06 -6.28 12.19
C ASP A 707 3.83 -7.40 11.47
N ARG A 708 3.29 -7.93 10.38
CA ARG A 708 3.92 -9.06 9.67
C ARG A 708 5.14 -8.68 8.82
N GLU A 709 5.28 -7.41 8.45
CA GLU A 709 6.44 -6.90 7.72
C GLU A 709 7.61 -6.70 8.67
N THR A 710 7.39 -6.02 9.80
CA THR A 710 8.44 -5.76 10.80
C THR A 710 8.66 -6.94 11.74
N LYS A 711 7.67 -7.82 11.91
CA LYS A 711 7.60 -8.91 12.91
C LYS A 711 7.62 -8.42 14.36
N ASP A 712 7.27 -7.17 14.56
CA ASP A 712 7.36 -6.46 15.83
C ASP A 712 5.96 -6.09 16.34
N ILE A 713 5.84 -5.85 17.64
CA ILE A 713 4.57 -5.48 18.26
C ILE A 713 4.20 -4.06 17.85
N HIS A 714 3.05 -3.90 17.20
CA HIS A 714 2.54 -2.62 16.74
C HIS A 714 1.63 -1.93 17.77
N ASP A 715 0.63 -2.64 18.29
CA ASP A 715 -0.36 -2.10 19.24
C ASP A 715 -0.53 -3.06 20.42
N VAL A 716 -0.82 -2.49 21.60
CA VAL A 716 -1.04 -3.25 22.83
C VAL A 716 -2.21 -2.63 23.59
N LYS A 717 -3.17 -3.47 23.97
CA LYS A 717 -4.27 -3.13 24.86
C LYS A 717 -4.26 -4.09 26.03
N ALA A 718 -4.23 -3.55 27.24
CA ALA A 718 -4.14 -4.34 28.45
C ALA A 718 -5.26 -3.97 29.42
N GLU A 719 -5.85 -4.98 30.05
CA GLU A 719 -6.73 -4.83 31.21
C GLU A 719 -6.43 -5.86 32.30
N ILE A 720 -6.74 -5.50 33.56
CA ILE A 720 -6.67 -6.44 34.69
C ILE A 720 -8.09 -6.89 35.04
N VAL A 721 -8.37 -8.17 34.79
CA VAL A 721 -9.68 -8.78 34.96
C VAL A 721 -9.74 -9.47 36.32
N PHE A 722 -10.68 -9.05 37.17
CA PHE A 722 -10.94 -9.70 38.46
C PHE A 722 -12.04 -10.74 38.31
N ALA A 723 -11.73 -11.99 38.60
CA ALA A 723 -12.66 -13.12 38.48
C ALA A 723 -13.68 -13.11 39.63
N ASN A 724 -14.74 -12.30 39.50
CA ASN A 724 -15.82 -12.27 40.47
C ASN A 724 -16.60 -13.58 40.44
N GLN A 725 -16.62 -14.33 41.54
CA GLN A 725 -17.28 -15.64 41.61
C GLN A 725 -18.78 -15.58 41.35
N ALA A 726 -19.41 -14.40 41.46
CA ALA A 726 -20.82 -14.23 41.12
C ALA A 726 -21.11 -14.37 39.61
N ASP A 727 -20.11 -14.09 38.76
CA ASP A 727 -20.26 -14.06 37.31
C ASP A 727 -19.96 -15.41 36.65
N TYR A 728 -19.22 -16.29 37.34
CA TYR A 728 -18.74 -17.56 36.79
C TYR A 728 -19.28 -18.77 37.55
N GLN A 729 -19.38 -19.90 36.85
CA GLN A 729 -19.45 -21.21 37.50
C GLN A 729 -18.03 -21.77 37.66
N PRO A 730 -17.74 -22.57 38.69
CA PRO A 730 -16.42 -23.16 38.81
C PRO A 730 -16.13 -24.12 37.65
N ASP A 731 -14.94 -24.04 37.05
CA ASP A 731 -14.48 -25.00 36.04
C ASP A 731 -14.50 -26.41 36.64
N PRO A 732 -15.17 -27.37 35.99
CA PRO A 732 -15.39 -28.69 36.58
C PRO A 732 -14.12 -29.53 36.74
N ALA A 733 -13.10 -29.34 35.88
CA ALA A 733 -11.86 -30.09 35.96
C ALA A 733 -10.98 -29.57 37.09
N VAL A 734 -10.76 -28.27 37.15
CA VAL A 734 -10.02 -27.61 38.24
C VAL A 734 -10.71 -27.84 39.58
N LYS A 735 -12.04 -27.74 39.62
CA LYS A 735 -12.81 -28.07 40.83
C LYS A 735 -12.60 -29.52 41.27
N SER A 736 -12.53 -30.46 40.35
CA SER A 736 -12.29 -31.87 40.68
C SER A 736 -10.90 -32.08 41.27
N ILE A 737 -9.89 -31.36 40.79
CA ILE A 737 -8.53 -31.39 41.33
C ILE A 737 -8.52 -30.82 42.76
N LEU A 738 -9.16 -29.67 42.97
CA LEU A 738 -9.29 -29.06 44.30
C LEU A 738 -10.00 -29.98 45.29
N ASP A 739 -11.14 -30.56 44.91
CA ASP A 739 -11.92 -31.45 45.78
C ASP A 739 -11.13 -32.72 46.14
N LYS A 740 -10.37 -33.29 45.19
CA LYS A 740 -9.49 -34.45 45.41
C LYS A 740 -8.48 -34.15 46.52
N TYR A 741 -7.73 -33.06 46.39
CA TYR A 741 -6.66 -32.74 47.33
C TYR A 741 -7.17 -32.23 48.67
N ALA A 742 -8.29 -31.51 48.70
CA ALA A 742 -8.94 -31.13 49.94
C ALA A 742 -9.34 -32.35 50.79
N VAL A 743 -9.80 -33.43 50.15
CA VAL A 743 -10.11 -34.70 50.83
C VAL A 743 -8.85 -35.42 51.29
N GLU A 744 -7.78 -35.41 50.49
CA GLU A 744 -6.53 -36.10 50.81
C GLU A 744 -5.87 -35.57 52.09
N ILE A 745 -5.92 -34.25 52.30
CA ILE A 745 -5.32 -33.61 53.47
C ILE A 745 -6.30 -33.40 54.64
N GLU A 746 -7.58 -33.79 54.50
CA GLU A 746 -8.66 -33.47 55.45
C GLU A 746 -8.31 -33.91 56.87
N ASP A 747 -7.76 -35.12 57.03
CA ASP A 747 -7.38 -35.67 58.33
C ASP A 747 -6.24 -34.87 59.00
N ILE A 748 -5.29 -34.36 58.20
CA ILE A 748 -4.15 -33.57 58.69
C ILE A 748 -4.61 -32.18 59.13
N VAL A 749 -5.41 -31.50 58.30
CA VAL A 749 -5.88 -30.14 58.58
C VAL A 749 -6.87 -30.09 59.74
N ASN A 750 -7.69 -31.13 59.91
CA ASN A 750 -8.66 -31.20 61.01
C ASN A 750 -8.04 -31.64 62.35
N GLU A 751 -6.74 -31.95 62.40
CA GLU A 751 -6.07 -32.29 63.65
C GLU A 751 -6.03 -31.07 64.59
N VAL A 752 -6.63 -31.21 65.77
CA VAL A 752 -6.61 -30.16 66.79
C VAL A 752 -5.23 -30.13 67.47
N ILE A 753 -4.37 -29.19 67.04
CA ILE A 753 -3.03 -28.98 67.61
C ILE A 753 -3.03 -28.13 68.90
N GLY A 754 -4.13 -27.44 69.21
CA GLY A 754 -4.22 -26.59 70.40
C GLY A 754 -5.53 -25.81 70.52
N TYR A 755 -5.67 -25.08 71.63
CA TYR A 755 -6.82 -24.20 71.88
C TYR A 755 -6.31 -22.83 72.33
N ASN A 756 -6.93 -21.76 71.84
CA ASN A 756 -6.68 -20.40 72.32
C ASN A 756 -7.92 -19.84 73.04
N ALA A 757 -7.69 -19.13 74.15
CA ALA A 757 -8.76 -18.50 74.92
C ALA A 757 -9.29 -17.21 74.27
N GLN A 758 -8.56 -16.68 73.28
CA GLN A 758 -8.91 -15.47 72.53
C GLN A 758 -8.79 -15.74 71.03
N LEU A 759 -9.55 -14.99 70.23
CA LEU A 759 -9.36 -14.94 68.79
C LEU A 759 -7.95 -14.41 68.50
N LEU A 760 -7.18 -15.16 67.72
CA LEU A 760 -5.90 -14.68 67.21
C LEU A 760 -6.17 -13.78 66.00
N GLU A 761 -6.10 -12.47 66.22
CA GLU A 761 -6.14 -11.50 65.12
C GLU A 761 -4.74 -11.41 64.50
N GLY A 762 -4.61 -11.83 63.25
CA GLY A 762 -3.43 -11.54 62.43
C GLY A 762 -3.56 -10.13 61.83
N LYS A 763 -2.51 -9.33 61.93
CA LYS A 763 -2.40 -8.07 61.20
C LYS A 763 -1.06 -8.05 60.50
N TYR A 764 -1.08 -8.02 59.18
CA TYR A 764 0.06 -7.55 58.40
C TYR A 764 0.22 -6.05 58.69
N THR A 765 1.33 -5.66 59.29
CA THR A 765 1.86 -4.32 59.02
C THR A 765 2.36 -4.40 57.59
N ASN A 766 1.81 -3.62 56.67
CA ASN A 766 2.09 -3.60 55.23
C ASN A 766 3.56 -3.26 54.89
N ASP A 767 4.55 -3.90 55.50
CA ASP A 767 5.98 -3.68 55.28
C ASP A 767 6.78 -5.02 55.29
N GLY A 768 6.11 -6.18 55.18
CA GLY A 768 6.73 -7.50 55.44
C GLY A 768 6.76 -8.49 54.27
N ASP A 769 5.68 -8.54 53.47
CA ASP A 769 5.60 -9.29 52.19
C ASP A 769 5.60 -8.31 51.00
N HIS A 770 5.95 -7.04 51.24
CA HIS A 770 6.26 -6.10 50.18
C HIS A 770 7.78 -5.95 50.23
N GLY A 771 8.48 -6.47 49.22
CA GLY A 771 9.90 -6.16 49.01
C GLY A 771 10.19 -4.67 49.08
#